data_AF-A0A673C4G5-F1
#
_entry.id   AF-A0A673C4G5-F1
#
_cell.length_a   1.000
_cell.length_b   1.000
_cell.length_c   1.000
_cell.angle_alpha   90.00
_cell.angle_beta   90.00
_cell.angle_gamma   90.00
#
_symmetry.space_group_name_H-M   'P 1'
#
loop_
_entity.id
_entity.type
_entity.pdbx_description
1 polymer ?
#
loop_
_entity_poly.entity_id
_entity_poly.type
_entity_poly.pdbx_seq_one_letter_code
_entity_poly.pdbx_strand_id
1 'polypeptide(L)'
;MLMARDSSRDETQKLHKKWLKHQAFMAELAQNKEWLDKIEKEGQQLIQEKPELSPVVRKKLEEIRECWQDLESTTQAKARQLFEANKADLLVQSYESLDQRLGQLEGQLAYVDQGQDLTTVNKQLKKLQTMEAQMEEWYKEVGQLQVQAASIPPQTQVKGTVAERQSVVEARMVRLIEPLKERRRILLASKEVHQVGRDLEDEILWVQERLPMAMCQEHGSTLQSVQQLMKKNQTLQRELQGHRSRMEDVLERAAVIASIRSPEADCIRAGHDQLAQLWTLLWAETERRQLVLDAMYQAQQYYFDTAEVEAWLSEQELHMMNEEKGKDEPSTLQLLKKHLVLEQTIEDYAETIGLLSQQCRQLLEMGHPDCEHISKRQSQIDRLYVSLKDLVEERKSRLEQQYWLYQLNREVDELEQWIAQREVVASSPELGQDFEHVTVLQEKFTEFASETGSVGQERVSAVNQMVDELIDYGHSEAATIAEWKDGVNEAWADLLELMETRTQMLAASHQLHKFFSDCREVLAQIEDKHRRLPEVRARQGSTANTSTLQRLLHSFEQDIQLLVTQVRQLQESAAQLRTVYAGEKAETIACHEHEVMQCWKELLTSCEECRLQITTETDKLRFFGMVRDQIMWMDSIICQIGTGEKPRYLFTHPM
;
A
#
# COMPACT_ATOMS: atom_id res chain seq x y z
N MET A 1 43.21 91.40 -37.00
CA MET A 1 42.55 92.22 -35.96
C MET A 1 43.61 92.67 -34.97
N LEU A 2 43.66 93.97 -34.74
CA LEU A 2 44.72 94.68 -34.01
C LEU A 2 44.71 94.30 -32.53
N MET A 3 45.86 93.78 -32.07
CA MET A 3 46.18 93.59 -30.66
C MET A 3 46.12 94.95 -29.96
N ALA A 4 45.11 95.15 -29.10
CA ALA A 4 45.13 96.22 -28.11
C ALA A 4 46.26 95.90 -27.11
N ARG A 5 47.47 96.40 -27.39
CA ARG A 5 48.60 96.33 -26.47
C ARG A 5 48.33 97.23 -25.27
N ASP A 6 47.92 96.61 -24.17
CA ASP A 6 48.54 96.71 -22.84
C ASP A 6 48.90 98.13 -22.32
N SER A 7 48.06 99.14 -22.55
CA SER A 7 48.26 100.47 -21.96
C SER A 7 48.18 100.45 -20.43
N SER A 8 47.33 99.59 -19.85
CA SER A 8 47.23 99.40 -18.40
C SER A 8 48.48 98.73 -17.83
N ARG A 9 48.99 97.67 -18.47
CA ARG A 9 50.18 96.94 -18.03
C ARG A 9 51.45 97.78 -18.01
N ASP A 10 51.56 98.73 -18.93
CA ASP A 10 52.64 99.71 -18.93
C ASP A 10 52.54 100.68 -17.74
N GLU A 11 51.32 101.06 -17.34
CA GLU A 11 51.10 101.91 -16.15
C GLU A 11 51.35 101.16 -14.85
N THR A 12 50.95 99.90 -14.75
CA THR A 12 51.18 99.06 -13.58
C THR A 12 52.67 98.73 -13.40
N GLN A 13 53.39 98.38 -14.48
CA GLN A 13 54.83 98.21 -14.44
C GLN A 13 55.56 99.51 -14.08
N LYS A 14 55.07 100.68 -14.53
CA LYS A 14 55.60 101.98 -14.11
C LYS A 14 55.37 102.20 -12.61
N LEU A 15 54.20 101.85 -12.08
CA LEU A 15 53.85 102.02 -10.66
C LEU A 15 54.66 101.06 -9.77
N HIS A 16 54.82 99.81 -10.18
CA HIS A 16 55.67 98.82 -9.51
C HIS A 16 57.15 99.21 -9.51
N LYS A 17 57.68 99.66 -10.66
CA LYS A 17 59.05 100.20 -10.74
C LYS A 17 59.22 101.45 -9.88
N LYS A 18 58.20 102.32 -9.78
CA LYS A 18 58.21 103.47 -8.86
C LYS A 18 58.24 103.02 -7.40
N TRP A 19 57.47 102.00 -7.02
CA TRP A 19 57.51 101.42 -5.67
C TRP A 19 58.88 100.81 -5.34
N LEU A 20 59.44 99.98 -6.22
CA LEU A 20 60.77 99.38 -6.02
C LEU A 20 61.88 100.43 -5.92
N LYS A 21 61.84 101.47 -6.76
CA LYS A 21 62.77 102.59 -6.67
C LYS A 21 62.60 103.37 -5.36
N HIS A 22 61.36 103.55 -4.89
CA HIS A 22 61.08 104.21 -3.61
C HIS A 22 61.49 103.34 -2.41
N GLN A 23 61.38 102.02 -2.52
CA GLN A 23 61.87 101.07 -1.53
C GLN A 23 63.40 101.10 -1.44
N ALA A 24 64.09 101.14 -2.58
CA ALA A 24 65.53 101.33 -2.62
C ALA A 24 65.94 102.70 -2.02
N PHE A 25 65.22 103.77 -2.36
CA PHE A 25 65.42 105.09 -1.76
C PHE A 25 65.21 105.09 -0.24
N MET A 26 64.20 104.36 0.27
CA MET A 26 63.98 104.19 1.71
C MET A 26 65.14 103.43 2.39
N ALA A 27 65.72 102.43 1.72
CA ALA A 27 66.88 101.71 2.24
C ALA A 27 68.14 102.61 2.27
N GLU A 28 68.33 103.43 1.23
CA GLU A 28 69.38 104.46 1.20
C GLU A 28 69.17 105.53 2.28
N LEU A 29 67.92 105.95 2.52
CA LEU A 29 67.57 106.90 3.58
C LEU A 29 67.84 106.29 4.97
N ALA A 30 67.56 105.00 5.17
CA ALA A 30 67.91 104.29 6.40
C ALA A 30 69.43 104.22 6.63
N GLN A 31 70.22 104.03 5.57
CA GLN A 31 71.68 104.05 5.65
C GLN A 31 72.24 105.45 5.93
N ASN A 32 71.65 106.48 5.33
CA ASN A 32 72.05 107.88 5.54
C ASN A 32 71.71 108.40 6.95
N LYS A 33 70.82 107.73 7.69
CA LYS A 33 70.55 108.03 9.10
C LYS A 33 71.81 107.90 9.97
N GLU A 34 72.67 106.93 9.67
CA GLU A 34 73.97 106.77 10.38
C GLU A 34 74.91 107.94 10.12
N TRP A 35 74.80 108.60 8.97
CA TRP A 35 75.58 109.78 8.63
C TRP A 35 75.09 111.01 9.39
N LEU A 36 73.78 111.13 9.58
CA LEU A 36 73.17 112.17 10.40
C LEU A 36 73.56 112.03 11.88
N ASP A 37 73.58 110.80 12.40
CA ASP A 37 74.08 110.50 13.76
C ASP A 37 75.57 110.85 13.92
N LYS A 38 76.40 110.69 12.87
CA LYS A 38 77.80 111.12 12.89
C LYS A 38 77.94 112.64 12.88
N ILE A 39 77.18 113.35 12.04
CA ILE A 39 77.18 114.83 12.01
C ILE A 39 76.69 115.40 13.33
N GLU A 40 75.71 114.77 13.98
CA GLU A 40 75.30 115.17 15.32
C GLU A 40 76.42 115.01 16.34
N LYS A 41 77.17 113.90 16.31
CA LYS A 41 78.31 113.67 17.21
C LYS A 41 79.46 114.65 16.93
N GLU A 42 79.83 114.86 15.68
CA GLU A 42 80.86 115.82 15.26
C GLU A 42 80.43 117.26 15.59
N GLY A 43 79.17 117.62 15.39
CA GLY A 43 78.61 118.91 15.76
C GLY A 43 78.57 119.12 17.27
N GLN A 44 78.27 118.08 18.06
CA GLN A 44 78.38 118.12 19.52
C GLN A 44 79.84 118.27 20.00
N GLN A 45 80.79 117.62 19.34
CA GLN A 45 82.23 117.81 19.59
C GLN A 45 82.67 119.23 19.25
N LEU A 46 82.22 119.79 18.11
CA LEU A 46 82.53 121.17 17.72
C LEU A 46 82.00 122.20 18.73
N ILE A 47 80.83 121.93 19.32
CA ILE A 47 80.25 122.74 20.41
C ILE A 47 81.10 122.66 21.69
N GLN A 48 81.72 121.51 21.98
CA GLN A 48 82.61 121.34 23.14
C GLN A 48 83.98 122.00 22.92
N GLU A 49 84.57 121.88 21.73
CA GLU A 49 85.90 122.42 21.42
C GLU A 49 85.92 123.94 21.20
N LYS A 50 84.83 124.51 20.65
CA LYS A 50 84.70 125.94 20.38
C LYS A 50 83.33 126.47 20.84
N PRO A 51 83.21 126.85 22.13
CA PRO A 51 81.95 127.34 22.71
C PRO A 51 81.37 128.56 21.97
N GLU A 52 82.24 129.36 21.34
CA GLU A 52 81.90 130.58 20.60
C GLU A 52 81.05 130.31 19.34
N LEU A 53 81.13 129.10 18.79
CA LEU A 53 80.37 128.66 17.61
C LEU A 53 79.08 127.91 17.96
N SER A 54 78.82 127.67 19.26
CA SER A 54 77.66 126.93 19.77
C SER A 54 76.30 127.37 19.22
N PRO A 55 75.94 128.68 19.17
CA PRO A 55 74.64 129.09 18.65
C PRO A 55 74.48 128.82 17.14
N VAL A 56 75.58 128.89 16.37
CA VAL A 56 75.55 128.65 14.92
C VAL A 56 75.48 127.16 14.62
N VAL A 57 76.29 126.34 15.31
CA VAL A 57 76.31 124.87 15.12
C VAL A 57 74.99 124.26 15.56
N ARG A 58 74.40 124.70 16.68
CA ARG A 58 73.11 124.18 17.18
C ARG A 58 71.96 124.48 16.22
N LYS A 59 71.89 125.71 15.70
CA LYS A 59 70.91 126.10 14.68
C LYS A 59 71.06 125.24 13.42
N LYS A 60 72.29 124.96 12.98
CA LYS A 60 72.54 124.10 11.81
C LYS A 60 72.17 122.64 12.06
N LEU A 61 72.38 122.10 13.26
CA LEU A 61 71.92 120.77 13.64
C LEU A 61 70.38 120.67 13.70
N GLU A 62 69.69 121.71 14.21
CA GLU A 62 68.22 121.79 14.21
C GLU A 62 67.64 121.87 12.80
N GLU A 63 68.21 122.72 11.93
CA GLU A 63 67.81 122.81 10.52
C GLU A 63 67.95 121.44 9.80
N ILE A 64 69.03 120.69 10.08
CA ILE A 64 69.25 119.35 9.52
C ILE A 64 68.22 118.34 10.07
N ARG A 65 67.88 118.40 11.37
CA ARG A 65 66.87 117.52 11.98
C ARG A 65 65.48 117.77 11.43
N GLU A 66 65.05 119.02 11.32
CA GLU A 66 63.73 119.36 10.75
C GLU A 66 63.65 118.93 9.28
N CYS A 67 64.68 119.22 8.47
CA CYS A 67 64.73 118.75 7.09
C CYS A 67 64.70 117.23 6.99
N TRP A 68 65.37 116.50 7.90
CA TRP A 68 65.33 115.04 7.92
C TRP A 68 63.97 114.50 8.36
N GLN A 69 63.32 115.11 9.35
CA GLN A 69 62.01 114.67 9.83
C GLN A 69 60.92 114.94 8.81
N ASP A 70 60.98 116.06 8.09
CA ASP A 70 60.11 116.35 6.95
C ASP A 70 60.39 115.39 5.79
N LEU A 71 61.66 115.13 5.46
CA LEU A 71 62.02 114.15 4.44
C LEU A 71 61.55 112.74 4.83
N GLU A 72 61.77 112.29 6.07
CA GLU A 72 61.39 110.98 6.57
C GLU A 72 59.86 110.83 6.62
N SER A 73 59.13 111.82 7.12
CA SER A 73 57.66 111.79 7.19
C SER A 73 57.01 111.86 5.81
N THR A 74 57.49 112.72 4.90
CA THR A 74 56.99 112.79 3.51
C THR A 74 57.35 111.54 2.72
N THR A 75 58.55 110.98 2.91
CA THR A 75 58.97 109.74 2.24
C THR A 75 58.22 108.53 2.79
N GLN A 76 57.93 108.46 4.10
CA GLN A 76 57.09 107.43 4.70
C GLN A 76 55.61 107.55 4.26
N ALA A 77 55.06 108.76 4.16
CA ALA A 77 53.70 108.97 3.64
C ALA A 77 53.60 108.58 2.15
N LYS A 78 54.59 108.96 1.34
CA LYS A 78 54.72 108.53 -0.06
C LYS A 78 54.89 107.02 -0.18
N ALA A 79 55.64 106.40 0.74
CA ALA A 79 55.82 104.95 0.79
C ALA A 79 54.51 104.23 1.11
N ARG A 80 53.75 104.67 2.12
CA ARG A 80 52.43 104.10 2.44
C ARG A 80 51.47 104.21 1.25
N GLN A 81 51.40 105.37 0.59
CA GLN A 81 50.55 105.57 -0.59
C GLN A 81 50.98 104.70 -1.79
N LEU A 82 52.29 104.62 -2.09
CA LEU A 82 52.78 103.78 -3.20
C LEU A 82 52.63 102.29 -2.90
N PHE A 83 52.81 101.86 -1.64
CA PHE A 83 52.58 100.49 -1.20
C PHE A 83 51.11 100.10 -1.36
N GLU A 84 50.20 100.94 -0.87
CA GLU A 84 48.75 100.71 -0.95
C GLU A 84 48.25 100.74 -2.40
N ALA A 85 48.74 101.66 -3.23
CA ALA A 85 48.41 101.71 -4.66
C ALA A 85 48.94 100.48 -5.40
N ASN A 86 50.18 100.05 -5.14
CA ASN A 86 50.75 98.83 -5.72
C ASN A 86 50.01 97.57 -5.24
N LYS A 87 49.59 97.50 -3.96
CA LYS A 87 48.79 96.40 -3.43
C LYS A 87 47.40 96.34 -4.06
N ALA A 88 46.73 97.48 -4.24
CA ALA A 88 45.42 97.54 -4.88
C ALA A 88 45.49 97.22 -6.38
N ASP A 89 46.54 97.66 -7.08
CA ASP A 89 46.79 97.32 -8.48
C ASP A 89 47.06 95.82 -8.70
N LEU A 90 47.82 95.18 -7.80
CA LEU A 90 47.99 93.73 -7.78
C LEU A 90 46.65 92.99 -7.57
N LEU A 91 45.75 93.53 -6.74
CA LEU A 91 44.41 92.96 -6.57
C LEU A 91 43.57 93.11 -7.84
N VAL A 92 43.61 94.27 -8.51
CA VAL A 92 42.94 94.46 -9.82
C VAL A 92 43.45 93.44 -10.84
N GLN A 93 44.77 93.25 -10.95
CA GLN A 93 45.35 92.26 -11.86
C GLN A 93 44.94 90.82 -11.52
N SER A 94 44.86 90.46 -10.24
CA SER A 94 44.38 89.15 -9.79
C SER A 94 42.90 88.93 -10.16
N TYR A 95 42.05 89.94 -9.97
CA TYR A 95 40.64 89.88 -10.39
C TYR A 95 40.47 89.86 -11.92
N GLU A 96 41.29 90.59 -12.68
CA GLU A 96 41.26 90.55 -14.16
C GLU A 96 41.73 89.19 -14.70
N SER A 97 42.76 88.59 -14.08
CA SER A 97 43.20 87.23 -14.38
C SER A 97 42.11 86.20 -14.06
N LEU A 98 41.40 86.36 -12.94
CA LEU A 98 40.24 85.53 -12.60
C LEU A 98 39.08 85.72 -13.59
N ASP A 99 38.75 86.95 -13.97
CA ASP A 99 37.68 87.23 -14.94
C ASP A 99 38.00 86.61 -16.32
N GLN A 100 39.26 86.65 -16.76
CA GLN A 100 39.71 85.98 -17.98
C GLN A 100 39.56 84.45 -17.88
N ARG A 101 39.98 83.84 -16.77
CA ARG A 101 39.83 82.40 -16.51
C ARG A 101 38.35 81.99 -16.48
N LEU A 102 37.49 82.78 -15.83
CA LEU A 102 36.05 82.56 -15.79
C LEU A 102 35.40 82.74 -17.17
N GLY A 103 35.83 83.71 -17.96
CA GLY A 103 35.38 83.89 -19.34
C GLY A 103 35.76 82.71 -20.24
N GLN A 104 36.94 82.11 -20.03
CA GLN A 104 37.33 80.88 -20.73
C GLN A 104 36.46 79.69 -20.32
N LEU A 105 36.17 79.52 -19.03
CA LEU A 105 35.26 78.47 -18.54
C LEU A 105 33.84 78.65 -19.09
N GLU A 106 33.33 79.88 -19.10
CA GLU A 106 32.06 80.23 -19.72
C GLU A 106 32.00 79.89 -21.21
N GLY A 107 33.07 80.15 -21.97
CA GLY A 107 33.18 79.75 -23.36
C GLY A 107 33.13 78.23 -23.56
N GLN A 108 33.67 77.44 -22.63
CA GLN A 108 33.60 75.97 -22.67
C GLN A 108 32.22 75.42 -22.29
N LEU A 109 31.40 76.21 -21.58
CA LEU A 109 30.04 75.86 -21.19
C LEU A 109 28.99 76.18 -22.25
N ALA A 110 29.33 76.95 -23.28
CA ALA A 110 28.39 77.35 -24.35
C ALA A 110 27.89 76.16 -25.20
N TYR A 111 28.63 75.05 -25.26
CA TYR A 111 28.23 73.84 -25.98
C TYR A 111 28.22 72.62 -25.04
N VAL A 112 27.08 71.92 -25.01
CA VAL A 112 26.91 70.67 -24.28
C VAL A 112 26.79 69.54 -25.30
N ASP A 113 27.87 68.78 -25.45
CA ASP A 113 27.82 67.47 -26.10
C ASP A 113 27.21 66.48 -25.11
N GLN A 114 26.06 65.89 -25.46
CA GLN A 114 25.36 64.93 -24.61
C GLN A 114 26.06 63.57 -24.57
N GLY A 115 27.13 63.37 -25.35
CA GLY A 115 27.83 62.11 -25.50
C GLY A 115 27.03 61.10 -26.31
N GLN A 116 27.74 60.25 -27.06
CA GLN A 116 27.11 59.23 -27.94
C GLN A 116 27.07 57.85 -27.29
N ASP A 117 27.88 57.63 -26.25
CA ASP A 117 28.00 56.36 -25.54
C ASP A 117 28.40 56.58 -24.08
N LEU A 118 28.25 55.55 -23.24
CA LEU A 118 28.57 55.64 -21.81
C LEU A 118 30.03 56.05 -21.56
N THR A 119 30.96 55.68 -22.45
CA THR A 119 32.38 56.04 -22.31
C THR A 119 32.64 57.53 -22.53
N THR A 120 32.01 58.12 -23.54
CA THR A 120 32.10 59.54 -23.88
C THR A 120 31.38 60.37 -22.83
N VAL A 121 30.19 59.95 -22.37
CA VAL A 121 29.47 60.61 -21.27
C VAL A 121 30.28 60.61 -19.98
N ASN A 122 30.87 59.47 -19.59
CA ASN A 122 31.74 59.41 -18.40
C ASN A 122 32.99 60.30 -18.53
N LYS A 123 33.58 60.39 -19.72
CA LYS A 123 34.68 61.34 -19.99
C LYS A 123 34.22 62.79 -19.83
N GLN A 124 33.04 63.14 -20.34
CA GLN A 124 32.48 64.49 -20.20
C GLN A 124 32.11 64.82 -18.75
N LEU A 125 31.56 63.86 -17.99
CA LEU A 125 31.31 64.03 -16.55
C LEU A 125 32.61 64.26 -15.76
N LYS A 126 33.68 63.54 -16.08
CA LYS A 126 34.99 63.76 -15.45
C LYS A 126 35.58 65.14 -15.81
N LYS A 127 35.38 65.59 -17.05
CA LYS A 127 35.75 66.95 -17.47
C LYS A 127 34.95 68.00 -16.70
N LEU A 128 33.64 67.81 -16.57
CA LEU A 128 32.76 68.69 -15.79
C LEU A 128 33.15 68.71 -14.31
N GLN A 129 33.46 67.56 -13.71
CA GLN A 129 33.94 67.49 -12.33
C GLN A 129 35.25 68.27 -12.13
N THR A 130 36.13 68.25 -13.14
CA THR A 130 37.37 69.05 -13.13
C THR A 130 37.05 70.55 -13.19
N MET A 131 36.09 70.96 -14.02
CA MET A 131 35.61 72.35 -14.11
C MET A 131 34.94 72.82 -12.81
N GLU A 132 34.11 71.97 -12.19
CA GLU A 132 33.47 72.25 -10.90
C GLU A 132 34.51 72.41 -9.79
N ALA A 133 35.55 71.56 -9.76
CA ALA A 133 36.66 71.67 -8.81
C ALA A 133 37.47 72.95 -9.02
N GLN A 134 37.79 73.32 -10.27
CA GLN A 134 38.44 74.59 -10.61
C GLN A 134 37.59 75.78 -10.19
N MET A 135 36.27 75.71 -10.38
CA MET A 135 35.34 76.74 -9.95
C MET A 135 35.35 76.89 -8.43
N GLU A 136 35.38 75.78 -7.67
CA GLU A 136 35.49 75.79 -6.22
C GLU A 136 36.84 76.37 -5.72
N GLU A 137 37.95 76.03 -6.40
CA GLU A 137 39.26 76.61 -6.14
C GLU A 137 39.26 78.13 -6.38
N TRP A 138 38.69 78.59 -7.49
CA TRP A 138 38.56 80.03 -7.77
C TRP A 138 37.63 80.71 -6.77
N TYR A 139 36.57 80.05 -6.27
CA TYR A 139 35.75 80.57 -5.17
C TYR A 139 36.58 80.79 -3.90
N LYS A 140 37.46 79.86 -3.55
CA LYS A 140 38.40 80.00 -2.43
C LYS A 140 39.39 81.14 -2.69
N GLU A 141 39.92 81.25 -3.91
CA GLU A 141 40.81 82.34 -4.34
C GLU A 141 40.12 83.70 -4.19
N VAL A 142 38.88 83.84 -4.65
CA VAL A 142 38.07 85.07 -4.48
C VAL A 142 37.83 85.38 -3.01
N GLY A 143 37.52 84.38 -2.17
CA GLY A 143 37.40 84.59 -0.72
C GLY A 143 38.69 85.13 -0.09
N GLN A 144 39.86 84.65 -0.52
CA GLN A 144 41.16 85.18 -0.07
C GLN A 144 41.40 86.61 -0.58
N LEU A 145 41.08 86.89 -1.84
CA LEU A 145 41.21 88.23 -2.43
C LEU A 145 40.24 89.23 -1.81
N GLN A 146 39.05 88.80 -1.36
CA GLN A 146 38.09 89.61 -0.60
C GLN A 146 38.66 90.04 0.76
N VAL A 147 39.28 89.11 1.50
CA VAL A 147 39.95 89.42 2.77
C VAL A 147 41.09 90.44 2.54
N GLN A 148 41.85 90.27 1.46
CA GLN A 148 42.92 91.20 1.10
C GLN A 148 42.36 92.57 0.67
N ALA A 149 41.24 92.62 -0.07
CA ALA A 149 40.56 93.84 -0.47
C ALA A 149 39.97 94.61 0.73
N ALA A 150 39.43 93.90 1.72
CA ALA A 150 38.90 94.49 2.95
C ALA A 150 39.96 95.22 3.78
N SER A 151 41.24 94.81 3.67
CA SER A 151 42.38 95.43 4.36
C SER A 151 42.84 96.77 3.75
N ILE A 152 42.19 97.27 2.68
CA ILE A 152 42.55 98.54 2.04
C ILE A 152 41.78 99.72 2.67
N PRO A 153 42.48 100.78 3.15
CA PRO A 153 41.85 101.98 3.71
C PRO A 153 40.87 102.68 2.76
N PRO A 154 39.84 103.38 3.26
CA PRO A 154 38.76 103.95 2.44
C PRO A 154 39.12 105.20 1.61
N GLN A 155 40.35 105.73 1.68
CA GLN A 155 40.70 107.05 1.15
C GLN A 155 41.36 107.06 -0.25
N THR A 156 41.32 105.97 -1.01
CA THR A 156 41.94 105.88 -2.35
C THR A 156 40.90 105.65 -3.44
N GLN A 157 40.96 106.44 -4.53
CA GLN A 157 40.17 106.27 -5.76
C GLN A 157 40.32 104.84 -6.36
N VAL A 158 41.42 104.16 -6.02
CA VAL A 158 41.77 102.77 -6.38
C VAL A 158 40.89 101.72 -5.67
N LYS A 159 40.22 102.05 -4.56
CA LYS A 159 39.28 101.13 -3.89
C LYS A 159 38.01 100.92 -4.70
N GLY A 160 37.55 101.96 -5.42
CA GLY A 160 36.39 101.87 -6.30
C GLY A 160 36.61 100.90 -7.47
N THR A 161 37.80 100.94 -8.09
CA THR A 161 38.16 100.04 -9.20
C THR A 161 38.32 98.58 -8.75
N VAL A 162 38.87 98.33 -7.56
CA VAL A 162 38.92 96.97 -6.99
C VAL A 162 37.51 96.44 -6.72
N ALA A 163 36.62 97.25 -6.13
CA ALA A 163 35.24 96.86 -5.84
C ALA A 163 34.41 96.58 -7.11
N GLU A 164 34.61 97.36 -8.18
CA GLU A 164 33.97 97.13 -9.48
C GLU A 164 34.42 95.80 -10.09
N ARG A 165 35.74 95.53 -10.13
CA ARG A 165 36.29 94.26 -10.63
C ARG A 165 35.87 93.06 -9.79
N GLN A 166 35.85 93.21 -8.47
CA GLN A 166 35.33 92.21 -7.54
C GLN A 166 33.86 91.87 -7.85
N SER A 167 33.01 92.89 -8.00
CA SER A 167 31.58 92.70 -8.32
C SER A 167 31.37 91.99 -9.67
N VAL A 168 32.17 92.32 -10.68
CA VAL A 168 32.13 91.65 -12.00
C VAL A 168 32.49 90.17 -11.88
N VAL A 169 33.57 89.84 -11.15
CA VAL A 169 34.01 88.46 -10.94
C VAL A 169 32.94 87.68 -10.15
N GLU A 170 32.46 88.21 -9.02
CA GLU A 170 31.44 87.56 -8.20
C GLU A 170 30.13 87.32 -8.96
N ALA A 171 29.65 88.33 -9.70
CA ALA A 171 28.44 88.21 -10.52
C ALA A 171 28.60 87.12 -11.60
N ARG A 172 29.78 87.05 -12.25
CA ARG A 172 30.08 86.00 -13.25
C ARG A 172 30.14 84.61 -12.61
N MET A 173 30.76 84.47 -11.44
CA MET A 173 30.82 83.19 -10.72
C MET A 173 29.42 82.67 -10.36
N VAL A 174 28.54 83.54 -9.88
CA VAL A 174 27.14 83.18 -9.57
C VAL A 174 26.40 82.78 -10.84
N ARG A 175 26.58 83.51 -11.95
CA ARG A 175 25.97 83.18 -13.25
C ARG A 175 26.39 81.80 -13.77
N LEU A 176 27.61 81.37 -13.50
CA LEU A 176 28.15 80.08 -13.97
C LEU A 176 27.65 78.86 -13.19
N ILE A 177 27.07 79.04 -12.00
CA ILE A 177 26.58 77.91 -11.18
C ILE A 177 25.47 77.14 -11.90
N GLU A 178 24.44 77.83 -12.42
CA GLU A 178 23.29 77.14 -13.02
C GLU A 178 23.65 76.43 -14.33
N PRO A 179 24.42 77.00 -15.27
CA PRO A 179 24.93 76.28 -16.44
C PRO A 179 25.74 75.02 -16.09
N LEU A 180 26.56 75.06 -15.04
CA LEU A 180 27.30 73.88 -14.55
C LEU A 180 26.35 72.81 -14.01
N LYS A 181 25.38 73.21 -13.17
CA LYS A 181 24.36 72.30 -12.63
C LYS A 181 23.50 71.70 -13.74
N GLU A 182 23.09 72.49 -14.72
CA GLU A 182 22.28 72.05 -15.84
C GLU A 182 23.05 71.07 -16.72
N ARG A 183 24.31 71.37 -17.04
CA ARG A 183 25.19 70.43 -17.75
C ARG A 183 25.37 69.12 -16.97
N ARG A 184 25.47 69.18 -15.64
CA ARG A 184 25.50 67.98 -14.78
C ARG A 184 24.21 67.18 -14.89
N ARG A 185 23.03 67.81 -14.81
CA ARG A 185 21.73 67.14 -14.96
C ARG A 185 21.63 66.41 -16.30
N ILE A 186 21.94 67.11 -17.40
CA ILE A 186 21.88 66.55 -18.76
C ILE A 186 22.84 65.36 -18.92
N LEU A 187 24.10 65.50 -18.47
CA LEU A 187 25.08 64.42 -18.60
C LEU A 187 24.75 63.22 -17.70
N LEU A 188 24.19 63.43 -16.51
CA LEU A 188 23.73 62.34 -15.65
C LEU A 188 22.52 61.63 -16.24
N ALA A 189 21.56 62.36 -16.83
CA ALA A 189 20.43 61.78 -17.53
C ALA A 189 20.89 60.94 -18.74
N SER A 190 21.80 61.48 -19.57
CA SER A 190 22.42 60.75 -20.68
C SER A 190 23.16 59.50 -20.21
N LYS A 191 23.91 59.60 -19.10
CA LYS A 191 24.59 58.46 -18.48
C LYS A 191 23.60 57.36 -18.11
N GLU A 192 22.48 57.72 -17.50
CA GLU A 192 21.45 56.77 -17.08
C GLU A 192 20.80 56.08 -18.28
N VAL A 193 20.46 56.83 -19.34
CA VAL A 193 19.94 56.25 -20.61
C VAL A 193 20.90 55.21 -21.17
N HIS A 194 22.18 55.53 -21.29
CA HIS A 194 23.16 54.57 -21.82
C HIS A 194 23.46 53.40 -20.87
N GLN A 195 23.42 53.61 -19.56
CA GLN A 195 23.61 52.53 -18.58
C GLN A 195 22.44 51.55 -18.64
N VAL A 196 21.20 52.05 -18.62
CA VAL A 196 19.99 51.23 -18.73
C VAL A 196 19.92 50.55 -20.09
N GLY A 197 20.35 51.21 -21.17
CA GLY A 197 20.45 50.59 -22.49
C GLY A 197 21.37 49.37 -22.52
N ARG A 198 22.55 49.46 -21.89
CA ARG A 198 23.47 48.31 -21.77
C ARG A 198 22.91 47.23 -20.85
N ASP A 199 22.35 47.62 -19.71
CA ASP A 199 21.70 46.67 -18.81
C ASP A 199 20.61 45.88 -19.56
N LEU A 200 19.77 46.55 -20.35
CA LEU A 200 18.76 45.90 -21.20
C LEU A 200 19.39 44.94 -22.22
N GLU A 201 20.43 45.35 -22.93
CA GLU A 201 21.13 44.49 -23.90
C GLU A 201 21.70 43.23 -23.24
N ASP A 202 22.35 43.38 -22.08
CA ASP A 202 22.92 42.28 -21.30
C ASP A 202 21.82 41.31 -20.81
N GLU A 203 20.70 41.85 -20.29
CA GLU A 203 19.57 41.04 -19.82
C GLU A 203 18.82 40.35 -20.98
N ILE A 204 18.68 41.01 -22.14
CA ILE A 204 18.10 40.41 -23.34
C ILE A 204 18.95 39.24 -23.82
N LEU A 205 20.28 39.42 -23.87
CA LEU A 205 21.21 38.36 -24.24
C LEU A 205 21.09 37.17 -23.28
N TRP A 206 21.05 37.46 -21.97
CA TRP A 206 20.90 36.42 -20.95
C TRP A 206 19.61 35.61 -21.17
N VAL A 207 18.46 36.25 -21.42
CA VAL A 207 17.19 35.55 -21.72
C VAL A 207 17.30 34.72 -23.00
N GLN A 208 17.88 35.29 -24.06
CA GLN A 208 18.05 34.61 -25.34
C GLN A 208 18.92 33.35 -25.23
N GLU A 209 19.94 33.34 -24.36
CA GLU A 209 20.76 32.16 -24.11
C GLU A 209 19.99 31.05 -23.35
N ARG A 210 19.01 31.42 -22.51
CA ARG A 210 18.22 30.46 -21.71
C ARG A 210 16.98 29.94 -22.42
N LEU A 211 16.41 30.75 -23.32
CA LEU A 211 15.18 30.42 -24.05
C LEU A 211 15.22 29.08 -24.80
N PRO A 212 16.32 28.67 -25.48
CA PRO A 212 16.40 27.36 -26.11
C PRO A 212 16.24 26.18 -25.14
N MET A 213 16.68 26.34 -23.88
CA MET A 213 16.53 25.30 -22.86
C MET A 213 15.07 25.12 -22.43
N ALA A 214 14.30 26.22 -22.37
CA ALA A 214 12.87 26.20 -22.08
C ALA A 214 12.05 25.67 -23.28
N MET A 215 12.43 26.04 -24.51
CA MET A 215 11.72 25.66 -25.75
C MET A 215 12.07 24.26 -26.27
N CYS A 216 13.05 23.58 -25.66
CA CYS A 216 13.42 22.23 -26.06
C CYS A 216 12.19 21.30 -26.07
N GLN A 217 12.05 20.47 -27.11
CA GLN A 217 10.96 19.50 -27.27
C GLN A 217 11.38 18.07 -26.90
N GLU A 218 12.62 17.87 -26.45
CA GLU A 218 13.08 16.57 -25.99
C GLU A 218 12.56 16.30 -24.58
N HIS A 219 11.88 15.16 -24.42
CA HIS A 219 11.30 14.73 -23.14
C HIS A 219 11.93 13.44 -22.59
N GLY A 220 12.70 12.71 -23.41
CA GLY A 220 13.32 11.44 -23.03
C GLY A 220 12.41 10.24 -23.24
N SER A 221 12.99 9.06 -23.44
CA SER A 221 12.27 7.81 -23.73
C SER A 221 12.34 6.78 -22.58
N THR A 222 12.99 7.13 -21.48
CA THR A 222 13.12 6.29 -20.29
C THR A 222 12.84 7.10 -19.04
N LEU A 223 12.34 6.45 -17.98
CA LEU A 223 12.06 7.10 -16.69
C LEU A 223 13.24 7.93 -16.17
N GLN A 224 14.46 7.38 -16.23
CA GLN A 224 15.67 8.07 -15.81
C GLN A 224 15.97 9.31 -16.68
N SER A 225 15.79 9.22 -18.00
CA SER A 225 16.02 10.35 -18.90
C SER A 225 15.04 11.50 -18.67
N VAL A 226 13.76 11.19 -18.44
CA VAL A 226 12.73 12.19 -18.11
C VAL A 226 13.06 12.87 -16.78
N GLN A 227 13.40 12.10 -15.73
CA GLN A 227 13.78 12.64 -14.42
C GLN A 227 14.99 13.59 -14.50
N GLN A 228 15.99 13.26 -15.32
CA GLN A 228 17.14 14.14 -15.55
C GLN A 228 16.71 15.45 -16.24
N LEU A 229 15.84 15.39 -17.24
CA LEU A 229 15.33 16.56 -17.95
C LEU A 229 14.43 17.43 -17.06
N MET A 230 13.60 16.82 -16.20
CA MET A 230 12.85 17.52 -15.15
C MET A 230 13.79 18.27 -14.20
N LYS A 231 14.83 17.60 -13.70
CA LYS A 231 15.82 18.24 -12.81
C LYS A 231 16.54 19.41 -13.50
N LYS A 232 16.82 19.30 -14.80
CA LYS A 232 17.36 20.41 -15.60
C LYS A 232 16.37 21.57 -15.70
N ASN A 233 15.09 21.31 -15.99
CA ASN A 233 14.06 22.36 -16.03
C ASN A 233 13.86 23.03 -14.67
N GLN A 234 13.80 22.26 -13.57
CA GLN A 234 13.75 22.80 -12.21
C GLN A 234 14.99 23.64 -11.84
N THR A 235 16.15 23.32 -12.42
CA THR A 235 17.37 24.12 -12.24
C THR A 235 17.24 25.45 -12.96
N LEU A 236 16.74 25.44 -14.20
CA LEU A 236 16.41 26.66 -14.93
C LEU A 236 15.38 27.50 -14.16
N GLN A 237 14.29 26.92 -13.64
CA GLN A 237 13.30 27.64 -12.82
C GLN A 237 13.94 28.34 -11.61
N ARG A 238 14.85 27.66 -10.90
CA ARG A 238 15.59 28.27 -9.78
C ARG A 238 16.50 29.42 -10.23
N GLU A 239 17.14 29.29 -11.38
CA GLU A 239 17.91 30.39 -11.99
C GLU A 239 17.00 31.58 -12.33
N LEU A 240 15.83 31.34 -12.94
CA LEU A 240 14.86 32.40 -13.24
C LEU A 240 14.37 33.11 -11.96
N GLN A 241 14.09 32.35 -10.90
CA GLN A 241 13.68 32.91 -9.61
C GLN A 241 14.77 33.79 -9.00
N GLY A 242 16.03 33.34 -9.04
CA GLY A 242 17.17 34.11 -8.53
C GLY A 242 17.45 35.38 -9.33
N HIS A 243 17.18 35.36 -10.64
CA HIS A 243 17.41 36.49 -11.54
C HIS A 243 16.25 37.50 -11.59
N ARG A 244 15.12 37.16 -10.97
CA ARG A 244 13.88 37.95 -11.00
C ARG A 244 14.05 39.38 -10.50
N SER A 245 14.70 39.58 -9.35
CA SER A 245 14.87 40.93 -8.79
C SER A 245 15.69 41.84 -9.70
N ARG A 246 16.77 41.30 -10.31
CA ARG A 246 17.59 42.03 -11.26
C ARG A 246 16.79 42.43 -12.51
N MET A 247 15.98 41.51 -13.03
CA MET A 247 15.09 41.77 -14.18
C MET A 247 14.07 42.86 -13.87
N GLU A 248 13.39 42.76 -12.72
CA GLU A 248 12.41 43.75 -12.26
C GLU A 248 13.08 45.13 -12.10
N ASP A 249 14.25 45.21 -11.46
CA ASP A 249 15.00 46.46 -11.30
C ASP A 249 15.37 47.12 -12.65
N VAL A 250 15.83 46.34 -13.63
CA VAL A 250 16.21 46.86 -14.96
C VAL A 250 14.98 47.32 -15.74
N LEU A 251 13.89 46.54 -15.71
CA LEU A 251 12.63 46.90 -16.36
C LEU A 251 12.02 48.16 -15.73
N GLU A 252 12.04 48.30 -14.40
CA GLU A 252 11.54 49.50 -13.71
C GLU A 252 12.33 50.75 -14.11
N ARG A 253 13.67 50.70 -14.09
CA ARG A 253 14.51 51.83 -14.54
C ARG A 253 14.26 52.18 -16.01
N ALA A 254 14.15 51.16 -16.87
CA ALA A 254 13.86 51.35 -18.28
C ALA A 254 12.47 51.92 -18.53
N ALA A 255 11.45 51.54 -17.75
CA ALA A 255 10.10 52.06 -17.84
C ALA A 255 10.04 53.57 -17.51
N VAL A 256 10.78 54.01 -16.49
CA VAL A 256 10.88 55.44 -16.15
C VAL A 256 11.44 56.23 -17.33
N ILE A 257 12.52 55.77 -17.95
CA ILE A 257 13.15 56.44 -19.11
C ILE A 257 12.23 56.38 -20.34
N ALA A 258 11.62 55.23 -20.60
CA ALA A 258 10.68 55.03 -21.69
C ALA A 258 9.47 55.98 -21.58
N SER A 259 9.05 56.40 -20.38
CA SER A 259 7.94 57.36 -20.24
C SER A 259 8.23 58.74 -20.87
N ILE A 260 9.51 59.07 -21.09
CA ILE A 260 9.96 60.33 -21.68
C ILE A 260 9.78 60.28 -23.20
N ARG A 261 9.34 61.39 -23.81
CA ARG A 261 9.26 61.55 -25.27
C ARG A 261 10.56 62.15 -25.79
N SER A 262 11.54 61.29 -26.10
CA SER A 262 12.75 61.67 -26.83
C SER A 262 13.22 60.52 -27.74
N PRO A 263 13.97 60.81 -28.82
CA PRO A 263 14.50 59.77 -29.72
C PRO A 263 15.38 58.73 -28.99
N GLU A 264 16.16 59.16 -28.02
CA GLU A 264 17.02 58.30 -27.21
C GLU A 264 16.20 57.38 -26.29
N ALA A 265 15.06 57.88 -25.79
CA ALA A 265 14.12 57.09 -24.99
C ALA A 265 13.35 56.08 -25.84
N ASP A 266 13.20 56.29 -27.15
CA ASP A 266 12.52 55.33 -28.04
C ASP A 266 13.32 54.03 -28.22
N CYS A 267 14.65 54.11 -28.29
CA CYS A 267 15.51 52.93 -28.28
C CYS A 267 15.36 52.12 -26.98
N ILE A 268 15.34 52.82 -25.84
CA ILE A 268 15.12 52.19 -24.51
C ILE A 268 13.72 51.58 -24.41
N ARG A 269 12.70 52.26 -24.94
CA ARG A 269 11.32 51.75 -25.00
C ARG A 269 11.25 50.44 -25.79
N ALA A 270 11.87 50.38 -26.96
CA ALA A 270 11.92 49.16 -27.76
C ALA A 270 12.64 48.02 -27.03
N GLY A 271 13.79 48.29 -26.40
CA GLY A 271 14.52 47.30 -25.60
C GLY A 271 13.75 46.82 -24.37
N HIS A 272 13.08 47.73 -23.65
CA HIS A 272 12.20 47.42 -22.53
C HIS A 272 11.07 46.47 -22.96
N ASP A 273 10.35 46.82 -24.04
CA ASP A 273 9.22 46.02 -24.53
C ASP A 273 9.69 44.63 -25.00
N GLN A 274 10.85 44.57 -25.67
CA GLN A 274 11.46 43.31 -26.08
C GLN A 274 11.84 42.45 -24.86
N LEU A 275 12.52 43.02 -23.87
CA LEU A 275 12.92 42.28 -22.67
C LEU A 275 11.71 41.77 -21.89
N ALA A 276 10.69 42.62 -21.69
CA ALA A 276 9.47 42.24 -20.99
C ALA A 276 8.73 41.08 -21.68
N GLN A 277 8.65 41.11 -23.02
CA GLN A 277 8.05 40.03 -23.81
C GLN A 277 8.86 38.74 -23.71
N LEU A 278 10.19 38.82 -23.90
CA LEU A 278 11.07 37.65 -23.83
C LEU A 278 11.09 37.03 -22.42
N TRP A 279 11.09 37.84 -21.37
CA TRP A 279 11.03 37.37 -19.99
C TRP A 279 9.72 36.62 -19.69
N THR A 280 8.59 37.18 -20.14
CA THR A 280 7.28 36.53 -20.01
C THR A 280 7.23 35.22 -20.80
N LEU A 281 7.75 35.22 -22.03
CA LEU A 281 7.84 34.02 -22.87
C LEU A 281 8.72 32.94 -22.23
N LEU A 282 9.87 33.30 -21.68
CA LEU A 282 10.79 32.36 -21.02
C LEU A 282 10.10 31.64 -19.86
N TRP A 283 9.37 32.37 -19.02
CA TRP A 283 8.59 31.79 -17.93
C TRP A 283 7.49 30.86 -18.46
N ALA A 284 6.68 31.33 -19.40
CA ALA A 284 5.60 30.55 -19.99
C ALA A 284 6.09 29.24 -20.63
N GLU A 285 7.18 29.30 -21.40
CA GLU A 285 7.79 28.11 -22.01
C GLU A 285 8.42 27.18 -20.98
N THR A 286 9.01 27.71 -19.91
CA THR A 286 9.59 26.90 -18.83
C THR A 286 8.49 26.14 -18.08
N GLU A 287 7.37 26.80 -17.76
CA GLU A 287 6.20 26.19 -17.12
C GLU A 287 5.51 25.18 -18.03
N ARG A 288 5.30 25.53 -19.31
CA ARG A 288 4.76 24.61 -20.31
C ARG A 288 5.63 23.35 -20.43
N ARG A 289 6.95 23.50 -20.49
CA ARG A 289 7.88 22.37 -20.53
C ARG A 289 7.82 21.54 -19.25
N GLN A 290 7.64 22.14 -18.08
CA GLN A 290 7.45 21.40 -16.83
C GLN A 290 6.18 20.53 -16.88
N LEU A 291 5.04 21.08 -17.31
CA LEU A 291 3.79 20.31 -17.47
C LEU A 291 3.95 19.13 -18.42
N VAL A 292 4.62 19.33 -19.55
CA VAL A 292 4.88 18.22 -20.50
C VAL A 292 5.81 17.17 -19.88
N LEU A 293 6.86 17.58 -19.18
CA LEU A 293 7.77 16.63 -18.52
C LEU A 293 7.07 15.86 -17.39
N ASP A 294 6.18 16.49 -16.64
CA ASP A 294 5.37 15.82 -15.60
C ASP A 294 4.44 14.76 -16.20
N ALA A 295 3.76 15.09 -17.31
CA ALA A 295 2.91 14.14 -18.04
C ALA A 295 3.73 12.95 -18.59
N MET A 296 4.89 13.23 -19.20
CA MET A 296 5.79 12.20 -19.72
C MET A 296 6.38 11.34 -18.60
N TYR A 297 6.66 11.93 -17.44
CA TYR A 297 7.15 11.21 -16.27
C TYR A 297 6.11 10.21 -15.77
N GLN A 298 4.84 10.63 -15.64
CA GLN A 298 3.76 9.75 -15.23
C GLN A 298 3.54 8.61 -16.23
N ALA A 299 3.63 8.87 -17.53
CA ALA A 299 3.53 7.82 -18.54
C ALA A 299 4.71 6.83 -18.48
N GLN A 300 5.95 7.31 -18.31
CA GLN A 300 7.11 6.43 -18.16
C GLN A 300 7.08 5.63 -16.85
N GLN A 301 6.56 6.20 -15.77
CA GLN A 301 6.32 5.48 -14.52
C GLN A 301 5.30 4.36 -14.73
N TYR A 302 4.18 4.66 -15.41
CA TYR A 302 3.18 3.64 -15.77
C TYR A 302 3.79 2.51 -16.59
N TYR A 303 4.61 2.80 -17.60
CA TYR A 303 5.27 1.76 -18.41
C TYR A 303 6.24 0.91 -17.59
N PHE A 304 6.97 1.52 -16.64
CA PHE A 304 7.86 0.80 -15.73
C PHE A 304 7.06 -0.16 -14.83
N ASP A 305 6.05 0.36 -14.13
CA ASP A 305 5.21 -0.42 -13.22
C ASP A 305 4.47 -1.55 -13.97
N THR A 306 4.00 -1.26 -15.19
CA THR A 306 3.36 -2.24 -16.08
C THR A 306 4.33 -3.35 -16.48
N ALA A 307 5.59 -3.03 -16.79
CA ALA A 307 6.58 -4.05 -17.14
C ALA A 307 6.90 -4.98 -15.96
N GLU A 308 6.91 -4.46 -14.73
CA GLU A 308 7.06 -5.29 -13.51
C GLU A 308 5.86 -6.24 -13.35
N VAL A 309 4.63 -5.74 -13.55
CA VAL A 309 3.42 -6.57 -13.51
C VAL A 309 3.42 -7.63 -14.61
N GLU A 310 3.82 -7.30 -15.85
CA GLU A 310 3.91 -8.29 -16.93
C GLU A 310 4.92 -9.39 -16.64
N ALA A 311 6.09 -9.02 -16.10
CA ALA A 311 7.11 -9.99 -15.73
C ALA A 311 6.57 -10.95 -14.66
N TRP A 312 5.89 -10.41 -13.64
CA TRP A 312 5.27 -11.21 -12.59
C TRP A 312 4.17 -12.12 -13.13
N LEU A 313 3.25 -11.59 -13.96
CA LEU A 313 2.19 -12.39 -14.59
C LEU A 313 2.76 -13.53 -15.44
N SER A 314 3.81 -13.25 -16.22
CA SER A 314 4.48 -14.25 -17.06
C SER A 314 5.16 -15.34 -16.22
N GLU A 315 5.75 -14.98 -15.09
CA GLU A 315 6.34 -15.94 -14.14
C GLU A 315 5.26 -16.85 -13.52
N GLN A 316 4.13 -16.28 -13.11
CA GLN A 316 3.01 -17.07 -12.57
C GLN A 316 2.36 -17.96 -13.62
N GLU A 317 2.20 -17.47 -14.85
CA GLU A 317 1.70 -18.27 -15.97
C GLU A 317 2.62 -19.47 -16.24
N LEU A 318 3.94 -19.27 -16.27
CA LEU A 318 4.92 -20.35 -16.41
C LEU A 318 4.82 -21.37 -15.25
N HIS A 319 4.63 -20.90 -14.02
CA HIS A 319 4.37 -21.78 -12.88
C HIS A 319 3.08 -22.59 -13.03
N MET A 320 2.03 -22.02 -13.62
CA MET A 320 0.77 -22.72 -13.90
C MET A 320 0.95 -23.82 -14.95
N MET A 321 1.80 -23.58 -15.96
CA MET A 321 2.11 -24.59 -16.99
C MET A 321 2.87 -25.81 -16.45
N ASN A 322 3.56 -25.69 -15.31
CA ASN A 322 4.23 -26.81 -14.66
C ASN A 322 3.23 -27.69 -13.89
N GLU A 323 2.79 -28.78 -14.52
CA GLU A 323 1.82 -29.74 -13.96
C GLU A 323 2.46 -30.70 -12.95
N GLU A 324 2.57 -30.29 -11.69
CA GLU A 324 2.79 -31.24 -10.59
C GLU A 324 1.49 -32.01 -10.31
N LYS A 325 1.51 -33.34 -10.48
CA LYS A 325 0.38 -34.24 -10.22
C LYS A 325 0.64 -35.06 -8.95
N GLY A 326 -0.39 -35.20 -8.12
CA GLY A 326 -0.34 -36.10 -6.97
C GLY A 326 -0.31 -37.56 -7.44
N LYS A 327 0.22 -38.45 -6.60
CA LYS A 327 0.25 -39.90 -6.88
C LYS A 327 -0.74 -40.69 -6.03
N ASP A 328 -1.25 -40.06 -4.99
CA ASP A 328 -2.15 -40.62 -3.99
C ASP A 328 -2.98 -39.48 -3.34
N GLU A 329 -3.94 -39.85 -2.51
CA GLU A 329 -4.78 -38.92 -1.76
C GLU A 329 -3.97 -37.87 -0.96
N PRO A 330 -2.99 -38.23 -0.09
CA PRO A 330 -2.28 -37.25 0.72
C PRO A 330 -1.37 -36.31 -0.09
N SER A 331 -0.68 -36.81 -1.12
CA SER A 331 0.15 -35.96 -1.99
C SER A 331 -0.69 -34.99 -2.83
N THR A 332 -1.86 -35.43 -3.32
CA THR A 332 -2.79 -34.57 -4.05
C THR A 332 -3.37 -33.49 -3.14
N LEU A 333 -3.77 -33.84 -1.91
CA LEU A 333 -4.24 -32.88 -0.91
C LEU A 333 -3.15 -31.86 -0.53
N GLN A 334 -1.90 -32.28 -0.45
CA GLN A 334 -0.78 -31.35 -0.20
C GLN A 334 -0.60 -30.37 -1.35
N LEU A 335 -0.68 -30.84 -2.60
CA LEU A 335 -0.60 -29.98 -3.79
C LEU A 335 -1.77 -29.01 -3.86
N LEU A 336 -3.00 -29.48 -3.58
CA LEU A 336 -4.19 -28.64 -3.51
C LEU A 336 -4.03 -27.53 -2.45
N LYS A 337 -3.55 -27.87 -1.25
CA LYS A 337 -3.27 -26.86 -0.20
C LYS A 337 -2.24 -25.82 -0.63
N LYS A 338 -1.16 -26.23 -1.31
CA LYS A 338 -0.17 -25.29 -1.87
C LYS A 338 -0.79 -24.41 -2.94
N HIS A 339 -1.65 -24.98 -3.79
CA HIS A 339 -2.35 -24.27 -4.85
C HIS A 339 -3.31 -23.21 -4.30
N LEU A 340 -4.09 -23.52 -3.26
CA LEU A 340 -4.99 -22.54 -2.62
C LEU A 340 -4.23 -21.33 -2.02
N VAL A 341 -3.02 -21.54 -1.50
CA VAL A 341 -2.16 -20.43 -1.05
C VAL A 341 -1.72 -19.57 -2.24
N LEU A 342 -1.34 -20.20 -3.35
CA LEU A 342 -0.96 -19.50 -4.57
C LEU A 342 -2.15 -18.74 -5.19
N GLU A 343 -3.33 -19.34 -5.24
CA GLU A 343 -4.58 -18.68 -5.64
C GLU A 343 -4.81 -17.40 -4.83
N GLN A 344 -4.68 -17.45 -3.50
CA GLN A 344 -4.79 -16.26 -2.66
C GLN A 344 -3.76 -15.19 -3.03
N THR A 345 -2.49 -15.56 -3.26
CA THR A 345 -1.47 -14.57 -3.68
C THR A 345 -1.79 -13.91 -5.02
N ILE A 346 -2.43 -14.62 -5.95
CA ILE A 346 -2.85 -14.08 -7.24
C ILE A 346 -4.10 -13.20 -7.09
N GLU A 347 -5.01 -13.55 -6.18
CA GLU A 347 -6.17 -12.72 -5.82
C GLU A 347 -5.74 -11.40 -5.18
N ASP A 348 -4.80 -11.45 -4.23
CA ASP A 348 -4.28 -10.26 -3.55
C ASP A 348 -3.59 -9.30 -4.54
N TYR A 349 -3.02 -9.82 -5.62
CA TYR A 349 -2.39 -9.01 -6.68
C TYR A 349 -3.40 -8.18 -7.50
N ALA A 350 -4.70 -8.44 -7.37
CA ALA A 350 -5.76 -7.63 -7.98
C ALA A 350 -5.66 -6.15 -7.57
N GLU A 351 -5.21 -5.87 -6.34
CA GLU A 351 -5.03 -4.49 -5.86
C GLU A 351 -4.00 -3.73 -6.70
N THR A 352 -2.86 -4.37 -7.01
CA THR A 352 -1.79 -3.80 -7.84
C THR A 352 -2.29 -3.50 -9.27
N ILE A 353 -3.05 -4.41 -9.87
CA ILE A 353 -3.66 -4.22 -11.18
C ILE A 353 -4.72 -3.10 -11.15
N GLY A 354 -5.46 -3.01 -10.04
CA GLY A 354 -6.40 -1.92 -9.78
C GLY A 354 -5.72 -0.55 -9.72
N LEU A 355 -4.55 -0.45 -9.09
CA LEU A 355 -3.73 0.77 -9.05
C LEU A 355 -3.22 1.16 -10.45
N LEU A 356 -2.69 0.20 -11.22
CA LEU A 356 -2.30 0.45 -12.62
C LEU A 356 -3.47 0.94 -13.46
N SER A 357 -4.64 0.33 -13.29
CA SER A 357 -5.87 0.74 -13.97
C SER A 357 -6.28 2.18 -13.60
N GLN A 358 -6.10 2.57 -12.34
CA GLN A 358 -6.37 3.94 -11.90
C GLN A 358 -5.38 4.94 -12.50
N GLN A 359 -4.09 4.63 -12.50
CA GLN A 359 -3.05 5.45 -13.13
C GLN A 359 -3.32 5.61 -14.65
N CYS A 360 -3.69 4.52 -15.32
CA CYS A 360 -4.10 4.53 -16.73
C CYS A 360 -5.27 5.52 -16.95
N ARG A 361 -6.35 5.42 -16.16
CA ARG A 361 -7.50 6.34 -16.28
C ARG A 361 -7.10 7.80 -16.08
N GLN A 362 -6.26 8.10 -15.09
CA GLN A 362 -5.77 9.47 -14.86
C GLN A 362 -5.00 10.00 -16.07
N LEU A 363 -4.10 9.19 -16.66
CA LEU A 363 -3.35 9.56 -17.87
C LEU A 363 -4.27 9.82 -19.08
N LEU A 364 -5.36 9.06 -19.19
CA LEU A 364 -6.38 9.27 -20.24
C LEU A 364 -7.18 10.56 -20.01
N GLU A 365 -7.61 10.82 -18.77
CA GLU A 365 -8.35 12.03 -18.40
C GLU A 365 -7.54 13.31 -18.61
N MET A 366 -6.22 13.25 -18.40
CA MET A 366 -5.30 14.35 -18.69
C MET A 366 -5.02 14.53 -20.20
N GLY A 367 -5.53 13.64 -21.07
CA GLY A 367 -5.33 13.73 -22.51
C GLY A 367 -3.88 13.48 -22.93
N HIS A 368 -3.17 12.56 -22.27
CA HIS A 368 -1.78 12.25 -22.59
C HIS A 368 -1.63 11.85 -24.08
N PRO A 369 -0.57 12.30 -24.80
CA PRO A 369 -0.38 11.97 -26.21
C PRO A 369 -0.40 10.47 -26.53
N ASP A 370 0.16 9.65 -25.64
CA ASP A 370 0.23 8.19 -25.77
C ASP A 370 -1.02 7.46 -25.23
N CYS A 371 -2.15 8.15 -25.03
CA CYS A 371 -3.38 7.60 -24.45
C CYS A 371 -3.81 6.26 -25.08
N GLU A 372 -3.78 6.14 -26.42
CA GLU A 372 -4.15 4.90 -27.10
C GLU A 372 -3.21 3.73 -26.76
N HIS A 373 -1.90 3.99 -26.69
CA HIS A 373 -0.90 2.98 -26.36
C HIS A 373 -1.02 2.52 -24.91
N ILE A 374 -1.17 3.48 -23.99
CA ILE A 374 -1.40 3.22 -22.56
C ILE A 374 -2.66 2.38 -22.37
N SER A 375 -3.78 2.76 -23.01
CA SER A 375 -5.04 2.02 -22.92
C SER A 375 -4.95 0.59 -23.48
N LYS A 376 -4.30 0.42 -24.64
CA LYS A 376 -4.04 -0.90 -25.24
C LYS A 376 -3.19 -1.77 -24.30
N ARG A 377 -2.18 -1.19 -23.67
CA ARG A 377 -1.31 -1.89 -22.73
C ARG A 377 -2.07 -2.30 -21.46
N GLN A 378 -2.86 -1.41 -20.88
CA GLN A 378 -3.72 -1.77 -19.74
C GLN A 378 -4.66 -2.93 -20.08
N SER A 379 -5.31 -2.86 -21.24
CA SER A 379 -6.20 -3.94 -21.71
C SER A 379 -5.46 -5.28 -21.89
N GLN A 380 -4.17 -5.25 -22.23
CA GLN A 380 -3.34 -6.45 -22.31
C GLN A 380 -3.08 -7.03 -20.92
N ILE A 381 -2.72 -6.20 -19.93
CA ILE A 381 -2.55 -6.62 -18.53
C ILE A 381 -3.83 -7.26 -18.00
N ASP A 382 -4.96 -6.60 -18.20
CA ASP A 382 -6.25 -7.07 -17.69
C ASP A 382 -6.59 -8.46 -18.28
N ARG A 383 -6.30 -8.67 -19.57
CA ARG A 383 -6.49 -9.99 -20.22
C ARG A 383 -5.54 -11.05 -19.70
N LEU A 384 -4.26 -10.72 -19.53
CA LEU A 384 -3.27 -11.65 -18.98
C LEU A 384 -3.64 -12.08 -17.57
N TYR A 385 -4.12 -11.14 -16.75
CA TYR A 385 -4.57 -11.46 -15.39
C TYR A 385 -5.81 -12.35 -15.38
N VAL A 386 -6.82 -12.05 -16.19
CA VAL A 386 -8.02 -12.91 -16.31
C VAL A 386 -7.61 -14.31 -16.80
N SER A 387 -6.76 -14.40 -17.82
CA SER A 387 -6.26 -15.68 -18.32
C SER A 387 -5.49 -16.46 -17.25
N LEU A 388 -4.71 -15.78 -16.40
CA LEU A 388 -4.02 -16.42 -15.28
C LEU A 388 -5.01 -16.95 -14.24
N LYS A 389 -6.07 -16.19 -13.90
CA LYS A 389 -7.12 -16.67 -12.98
C LYS A 389 -7.83 -17.90 -13.54
N ASP A 390 -8.12 -17.92 -14.84
CA ASP A 390 -8.73 -19.08 -15.50
C ASP A 390 -7.82 -20.31 -15.39
N LEU A 391 -6.50 -20.16 -15.61
CA LEU A 391 -5.52 -21.25 -15.45
C LEU A 391 -5.42 -21.74 -13.99
N VAL A 392 -5.49 -20.84 -13.02
CA VAL A 392 -5.49 -21.17 -11.59
C VAL A 392 -6.72 -21.99 -11.23
N GLU A 393 -7.91 -21.58 -11.69
CA GLU A 393 -9.16 -22.30 -11.42
C GLU A 393 -9.19 -23.66 -12.14
N GLU A 394 -8.73 -23.73 -13.39
CA GLU A 394 -8.63 -25.00 -14.12
C GLU A 394 -7.70 -25.99 -13.39
N ARG A 395 -6.53 -25.52 -12.94
CA ARG A 395 -5.60 -26.35 -12.17
C ARG A 395 -6.18 -26.81 -10.84
N LYS A 396 -6.91 -25.94 -10.14
CA LYS A 396 -7.62 -26.26 -8.89
C LYS A 396 -8.66 -27.35 -9.12
N SER A 397 -9.57 -27.15 -10.07
CA SER A 397 -10.61 -28.12 -10.41
C SER A 397 -10.01 -29.48 -10.73
N ARG A 398 -8.92 -29.54 -11.49
CA ARG A 398 -8.22 -30.78 -11.80
C ARG A 398 -7.60 -31.46 -10.57
N LEU A 399 -7.00 -30.69 -9.66
CA LEU A 399 -6.46 -31.22 -8.40
C LEU A 399 -7.58 -31.73 -7.47
N GLU A 400 -8.71 -31.02 -7.41
CA GLU A 400 -9.90 -31.43 -6.64
C GLU A 400 -10.51 -32.71 -7.20
N GLN A 401 -10.70 -32.80 -8.52
CA GLN A 401 -11.14 -34.03 -9.19
C GLN A 401 -10.19 -35.20 -8.86
N GLN A 402 -8.88 -35.00 -9.01
CA GLN A 402 -7.90 -36.03 -8.68
C GLN A 402 -7.96 -36.45 -7.20
N TYR A 403 -8.14 -35.50 -6.28
CA TYR A 403 -8.29 -35.78 -4.85
C TYR A 403 -9.51 -36.65 -4.57
N TRP A 404 -10.67 -36.26 -5.11
CA TRP A 404 -11.92 -36.98 -4.91
C TRP A 404 -11.91 -38.38 -5.53
N LEU A 405 -11.25 -38.55 -6.68
CA LEU A 405 -11.06 -39.86 -7.30
C LEU A 405 -10.27 -40.80 -6.38
N TYR A 406 -9.16 -40.34 -5.78
CA TYR A 406 -8.38 -41.16 -4.85
C TYR A 406 -9.13 -41.45 -3.55
N GLN A 407 -9.86 -40.47 -3.01
CA GLN A 407 -10.67 -40.67 -1.82
C GLN A 407 -11.77 -41.72 -2.08
N LEU A 408 -12.47 -41.63 -3.21
CA LEU A 408 -13.48 -42.62 -3.58
C LEU A 408 -12.86 -44.00 -3.79
N ASN A 409 -11.74 -44.09 -4.51
CA ASN A 409 -11.05 -45.37 -4.73
C ASN A 409 -10.69 -46.04 -3.40
N ARG A 410 -10.18 -45.28 -2.42
CA ARG A 410 -9.90 -45.81 -1.08
C ARG A 410 -11.16 -46.35 -0.39
N GLU A 411 -12.26 -45.60 -0.42
CA GLU A 411 -13.54 -46.02 0.20
C GLU A 411 -14.14 -47.26 -0.48
N VAL A 412 -14.03 -47.36 -1.81
CA VAL A 412 -14.40 -48.53 -2.60
C VAL A 412 -13.56 -49.74 -2.19
N ASP A 413 -12.24 -49.64 -2.23
CA ASP A 413 -11.31 -50.72 -1.88
C ASP A 413 -11.54 -51.22 -0.43
N GLU A 414 -11.74 -50.30 0.52
CA GLU A 414 -12.03 -50.62 1.92
C GLU A 414 -13.40 -51.28 2.12
N LEU A 415 -14.37 -50.98 1.26
CA LEU A 415 -15.68 -51.62 1.28
C LEU A 415 -15.63 -53.01 0.64
N GLU A 416 -15.01 -53.15 -0.52
CA GLU A 416 -14.81 -54.44 -1.18
C GLU A 416 -14.05 -55.42 -0.29
N GLN A 417 -12.97 -54.96 0.36
CA GLN A 417 -12.21 -55.78 1.30
C GLN A 417 -13.07 -56.22 2.50
N TRP A 418 -13.94 -55.34 3.01
CA TRP A 418 -14.85 -55.67 4.09
C TRP A 418 -15.92 -56.67 3.65
N ILE A 419 -16.49 -56.52 2.45
CA ILE A 419 -17.44 -57.47 1.85
C ILE A 419 -16.78 -58.85 1.76
N ALA A 420 -15.57 -58.93 1.17
CA ALA A 420 -14.83 -60.18 1.03
C ALA A 420 -14.56 -60.86 2.39
N GLN A 421 -14.27 -60.10 3.45
CA GLN A 421 -14.13 -60.67 4.81
C GLN A 421 -15.43 -61.27 5.34
N ARG A 422 -16.58 -60.65 5.02
CA ARG A 422 -17.91 -61.13 5.43
C ARG A 422 -18.36 -62.33 4.62
N GLU A 423 -18.03 -62.40 3.33
CA GLU A 423 -18.28 -63.54 2.45
C GLU A 423 -17.67 -64.83 2.99
N VAL A 424 -16.47 -64.77 3.58
CA VAL A 424 -15.81 -65.93 4.21
C VAL A 424 -16.67 -66.52 5.33
N VAL A 425 -17.35 -65.68 6.12
CA VAL A 425 -18.24 -66.13 7.20
C VAL A 425 -19.56 -66.67 6.64
N ALA A 426 -20.14 -65.97 5.65
CA ALA A 426 -21.38 -66.38 4.98
C ALA A 426 -21.24 -67.73 4.26
N SER A 427 -20.06 -68.01 3.69
CA SER A 427 -19.75 -69.22 2.93
C SER A 427 -19.41 -70.45 3.81
N SER A 428 -19.50 -70.36 5.13
CA SER A 428 -19.19 -71.48 6.02
C SER A 428 -20.08 -72.70 5.73
N PRO A 429 -19.52 -73.91 5.53
CA PRO A 429 -20.29 -75.12 5.25
C PRO A 429 -20.87 -75.81 6.50
N GLU A 430 -20.58 -75.32 7.70
CA GLU A 430 -20.92 -76.01 8.96
C GLU A 430 -22.43 -75.99 9.26
N LEU A 431 -23.12 -77.13 9.32
CA LEU A 431 -24.59 -77.16 9.53
C LEU A 431 -25.03 -77.64 10.91
N GLY A 432 -24.10 -77.72 11.87
CA GLY A 432 -24.34 -78.31 13.19
C GLY A 432 -24.21 -79.83 13.20
N GLN A 433 -24.02 -80.39 14.39
CA GLN A 433 -23.85 -81.84 14.62
C GLN A 433 -25.05 -82.43 15.37
N ASP A 434 -25.70 -81.61 16.19
CA ASP A 434 -26.90 -81.91 16.96
C ASP A 434 -27.81 -80.67 17.03
N PHE A 435 -28.95 -80.80 17.71
CA PHE A 435 -29.99 -79.76 17.76
C PHE A 435 -29.53 -78.51 18.51
N GLU A 436 -28.80 -78.69 19.60
CA GLU A 436 -28.25 -77.62 20.42
C GLU A 436 -27.20 -76.83 19.64
N HIS A 437 -26.28 -77.52 18.96
CA HIS A 437 -25.24 -76.90 18.16
C HIS A 437 -25.82 -76.10 16.98
N VAL A 438 -26.76 -76.67 16.21
CA VAL A 438 -27.37 -75.96 15.08
C VAL A 438 -28.21 -74.76 15.53
N THR A 439 -28.84 -74.84 16.71
CA THR A 439 -29.57 -73.70 17.30
C THR A 439 -28.63 -72.54 17.59
N VAL A 440 -27.49 -72.81 18.25
CA VAL A 440 -26.47 -71.79 18.52
C VAL A 440 -25.88 -71.23 17.22
N LEU A 441 -25.61 -72.07 16.21
CA LEU A 441 -25.12 -71.61 14.91
C LEU A 441 -26.14 -70.71 14.20
N GLN A 442 -27.41 -71.07 14.22
CA GLN A 442 -28.48 -70.29 13.60
C GLN A 442 -28.66 -68.94 14.29
N GLU A 443 -28.68 -68.90 15.63
CA GLU A 443 -28.78 -67.65 16.39
C GLU A 443 -27.61 -66.71 16.08
N LYS A 444 -26.37 -67.22 16.18
CA LYS A 444 -25.16 -66.45 15.85
C LYS A 444 -25.16 -65.95 14.41
N PHE A 445 -25.58 -66.78 13.47
CA PHE A 445 -25.62 -66.38 12.07
C PHE A 445 -26.72 -65.36 11.79
N THR A 446 -27.86 -65.44 12.48
CA THR A 446 -28.95 -64.45 12.36
C THR A 446 -28.50 -63.08 12.88
N GLU A 447 -27.78 -63.05 14.00
CA GLU A 447 -27.17 -61.82 14.53
C GLU A 447 -26.14 -61.25 13.55
N PHE A 448 -25.22 -62.10 13.06
CA PHE A 448 -24.24 -61.72 12.03
C PHE A 448 -24.91 -61.16 10.77
N ALA A 449 -25.98 -61.78 10.29
CA ALA A 449 -26.67 -61.37 9.08
C ALA A 449 -27.38 -60.02 9.25
N SER A 450 -28.03 -59.81 10.40
CA SER A 450 -28.67 -58.53 10.73
C SER A 450 -27.65 -57.40 10.86
N GLU A 451 -26.54 -57.62 11.56
CA GLU A 451 -25.48 -56.62 11.74
C GLU A 451 -24.81 -56.28 10.40
N THR A 452 -24.42 -57.31 9.64
CA THR A 452 -23.76 -57.15 8.34
C THR A 452 -24.69 -56.45 7.35
N GLY A 453 -25.97 -56.85 7.30
CA GLY A 453 -26.98 -56.19 6.45
C GLY A 453 -27.14 -54.71 6.75
N SER A 454 -27.22 -54.33 8.03
CA SER A 454 -27.37 -52.91 8.43
C SER A 454 -26.12 -52.09 8.08
N VAL A 455 -24.94 -52.55 8.51
CA VAL A 455 -23.68 -51.80 8.33
C VAL A 455 -23.27 -51.75 6.86
N GLY A 456 -23.41 -52.86 6.14
CA GLY A 456 -23.06 -52.94 4.72
C GLY A 456 -23.96 -52.05 3.88
N GLN A 457 -25.28 -52.04 4.14
CA GLN A 457 -26.21 -51.18 3.42
C GLN A 457 -25.88 -49.69 3.61
N GLU A 458 -25.53 -49.28 4.83
CA GLU A 458 -25.12 -47.90 5.11
C GLU A 458 -23.85 -47.53 4.32
N ARG A 459 -22.82 -48.38 4.36
CA ARG A 459 -21.55 -48.13 3.66
C ARG A 459 -21.71 -48.12 2.13
N VAL A 460 -22.45 -49.08 1.56
CA VAL A 460 -22.76 -49.13 0.13
C VAL A 460 -23.54 -47.90 -0.30
N SER A 461 -24.51 -47.45 0.51
CA SER A 461 -25.28 -46.24 0.22
C SER A 461 -24.38 -44.99 0.25
N ALA A 462 -23.44 -44.90 1.18
CA ALA A 462 -22.48 -43.79 1.26
C ALA A 462 -21.55 -43.74 0.03
N VAL A 463 -20.97 -44.88 -0.38
CA VAL A 463 -20.14 -44.95 -1.60
C VAL A 463 -20.96 -44.61 -2.85
N ASN A 464 -22.18 -45.14 -2.97
CA ASN A 464 -23.08 -44.83 -4.08
C ASN A 464 -23.41 -43.33 -4.14
N GLN A 465 -23.64 -42.69 -2.99
CA GLN A 465 -23.88 -41.25 -2.93
C GLN A 465 -22.65 -40.45 -3.38
N MET A 466 -21.45 -40.82 -2.91
CA MET A 466 -20.22 -40.15 -3.34
C MET A 466 -20.00 -40.28 -4.86
N VAL A 467 -20.28 -41.45 -5.43
CA VAL A 467 -20.24 -41.67 -6.89
C VAL A 467 -21.23 -40.75 -7.60
N ASP A 468 -22.49 -40.75 -7.17
CA ASP A 468 -23.55 -39.99 -7.83
C ASP A 468 -23.25 -38.49 -7.81
N GLU A 469 -22.76 -37.97 -6.67
CA GLU A 469 -22.31 -36.58 -6.56
C GLU A 469 -21.18 -36.27 -7.54
N LEU A 470 -20.13 -37.11 -7.62
CA LEU A 470 -19.01 -36.87 -8.54
C LEU A 470 -19.44 -36.91 -10.01
N ILE A 471 -20.34 -37.82 -10.38
CA ILE A 471 -20.88 -37.90 -11.74
C ILE A 471 -21.75 -36.67 -12.05
N ASP A 472 -22.61 -36.26 -11.13
CA ASP A 472 -23.48 -35.09 -11.29
C ASP A 472 -22.67 -33.79 -11.43
N TYR A 473 -21.53 -33.68 -10.73
CA TYR A 473 -20.58 -32.57 -10.90
C TYR A 473 -19.72 -32.65 -12.18
N GLY A 474 -19.88 -33.69 -13.00
CA GLY A 474 -19.19 -33.82 -14.28
C GLY A 474 -17.72 -34.21 -14.17
N HIS A 475 -17.37 -35.06 -13.20
CA HIS A 475 -16.01 -35.56 -13.01
C HIS A 475 -15.43 -36.20 -14.28
N SER A 476 -14.15 -35.93 -14.61
CA SER A 476 -13.52 -36.38 -15.86
C SER A 476 -13.52 -37.91 -16.05
N GLU A 477 -13.37 -38.64 -14.95
CA GLU A 477 -13.33 -40.11 -14.89
C GLU A 477 -14.70 -40.75 -14.55
N ALA A 478 -15.82 -40.12 -14.90
CA ALA A 478 -17.16 -40.60 -14.55
C ALA A 478 -17.45 -42.06 -14.97
N ALA A 479 -16.87 -42.52 -16.09
CA ALA A 479 -17.03 -43.91 -16.54
C ALA A 479 -16.37 -44.90 -15.57
N THR A 480 -15.11 -44.66 -15.20
CA THR A 480 -14.36 -45.48 -14.23
C THR A 480 -15.05 -45.49 -12.86
N ILE A 481 -15.56 -44.33 -12.42
CA ILE A 481 -16.31 -44.19 -11.18
C ILE A 481 -17.61 -45.02 -11.20
N ALA A 482 -18.33 -45.04 -12.33
CA ALA A 482 -19.52 -45.86 -12.49
C ALA A 482 -19.19 -47.37 -12.48
N GLU A 483 -18.08 -47.78 -13.09
CA GLU A 483 -17.62 -49.18 -13.03
C GLU A 483 -17.33 -49.62 -11.58
N TRP A 484 -16.71 -48.77 -10.76
CA TRP A 484 -16.52 -49.05 -9.33
C TRP A 484 -17.85 -49.18 -8.57
N LYS A 485 -18.83 -48.32 -8.88
CA LYS A 485 -20.17 -48.41 -8.32
C LYS A 485 -20.81 -49.76 -8.63
N ASP A 486 -20.76 -50.17 -9.89
CA ASP A 486 -21.36 -51.43 -10.32
C ASP A 486 -20.67 -52.62 -9.64
N GLY A 487 -19.33 -52.64 -9.58
CA GLY A 487 -18.55 -53.69 -8.91
C GLY A 487 -18.87 -53.84 -7.42
N VAL A 488 -18.93 -52.74 -6.67
CA VAL A 488 -19.30 -52.76 -5.25
C VAL A 488 -20.73 -53.25 -5.04
N ASN A 489 -21.68 -52.79 -5.87
CA ASN A 489 -23.07 -53.20 -5.74
C ASN A 489 -23.28 -54.68 -6.12
N GLU A 490 -22.54 -55.19 -7.10
CA GLU A 490 -22.53 -56.61 -7.46
C GLU A 490 -21.98 -57.47 -6.30
N ALA A 491 -20.80 -57.13 -5.77
CA ALA A 491 -20.22 -57.83 -4.62
C ALA A 491 -21.13 -57.79 -3.38
N TRP A 492 -21.83 -56.67 -3.15
CA TRP A 492 -22.80 -56.55 -2.07
C TRP A 492 -24.02 -57.46 -2.28
N ALA A 493 -24.55 -57.51 -3.51
CA ALA A 493 -25.67 -58.39 -3.86
C ALA A 493 -25.30 -59.87 -3.69
N ASP A 494 -24.11 -60.26 -4.15
CA ASP A 494 -23.59 -61.63 -4.00
C ASP A 494 -23.47 -62.04 -2.52
N LEU A 495 -22.96 -61.16 -1.66
CA LEU A 495 -22.91 -61.41 -0.22
C LEU A 495 -24.31 -61.60 0.40
N LEU A 496 -25.30 -60.78 0.01
CA LEU A 496 -26.68 -60.92 0.48
C LEU A 496 -27.28 -62.27 0.05
N GLU A 497 -27.05 -62.70 -1.20
CA GLU A 497 -27.49 -64.01 -1.69
C GLU A 497 -26.83 -65.17 -0.94
N LEU A 498 -25.52 -65.08 -0.66
CA LEU A 498 -24.80 -66.07 0.14
C LEU A 498 -25.36 -66.16 1.56
N MET A 499 -25.63 -65.01 2.19
CA MET A 499 -26.21 -64.93 3.53
C MET A 499 -27.63 -65.52 3.57
N GLU A 500 -28.46 -65.25 2.56
CA GLU A 500 -29.80 -65.83 2.47
C GLU A 500 -29.74 -67.36 2.27
N THR A 501 -28.88 -67.82 1.35
CA THR A 501 -28.66 -69.26 1.10
C THR A 501 -28.23 -69.97 2.38
N ARG A 502 -27.28 -69.37 3.12
CA ARG A 502 -26.78 -69.91 4.38
C ARG A 502 -27.85 -69.94 5.47
N THR A 503 -28.69 -68.90 5.56
CA THR A 503 -29.83 -68.83 6.48
C THR A 503 -30.80 -69.97 6.22
N GLN A 504 -31.14 -70.22 4.95
CA GLN A 504 -32.02 -71.32 4.55
C GLN A 504 -31.40 -72.68 4.87
N MET A 505 -30.11 -72.87 4.61
CA MET A 505 -29.42 -74.12 4.93
C MET A 505 -29.39 -74.41 6.44
N LEU A 506 -29.12 -73.40 7.28
CA LEU A 506 -29.15 -73.54 8.73
C LEU A 506 -30.57 -73.81 9.24
N ALA A 507 -31.59 -73.14 8.69
CA ALA A 507 -32.98 -73.42 9.03
C ALA A 507 -33.40 -74.85 8.68
N ALA A 508 -33.02 -75.34 7.49
CA ALA A 508 -33.30 -76.71 7.07
C ALA A 508 -32.57 -77.74 7.96
N SER A 509 -31.32 -77.47 8.33
CA SER A 509 -30.57 -78.33 9.26
C SER A 509 -31.17 -78.32 10.66
N HIS A 510 -31.58 -77.14 11.15
CA HIS A 510 -32.25 -76.98 12.44
C HIS A 510 -33.54 -77.81 12.49
N GLN A 511 -34.39 -77.73 11.47
CA GLN A 511 -35.61 -78.54 11.38
C GLN A 511 -35.32 -80.05 11.37
N LEU A 512 -34.27 -80.48 10.66
CA LEU A 512 -33.87 -81.89 10.61
C LEU A 512 -33.39 -82.40 11.98
N HIS A 513 -32.49 -81.67 12.64
CA HIS A 513 -31.99 -82.05 13.95
C HIS A 513 -33.06 -81.96 15.04
N LYS A 514 -33.98 -80.98 14.94
CA LYS A 514 -35.15 -80.90 15.79
C LYS A 514 -36.00 -82.16 15.67
N PHE A 515 -36.30 -82.59 14.45
CA PHE A 515 -37.05 -83.83 14.22
C PHE A 515 -36.38 -85.05 14.86
N PHE A 516 -35.07 -85.22 14.70
CA PHE A 516 -34.37 -86.33 15.36
C PHE A 516 -34.37 -86.21 16.89
N SER A 517 -34.29 -84.98 17.42
CA SER A 517 -34.43 -84.73 18.87
C SER A 517 -35.84 -85.10 19.36
N ASP A 518 -36.87 -84.65 18.65
CA ASP A 518 -38.28 -84.93 18.93
C ASP A 518 -38.54 -86.46 18.87
N CYS A 519 -37.99 -87.17 17.88
CA CYS A 519 -38.02 -88.64 17.82
C CYS A 519 -37.45 -89.29 19.07
N ARG A 520 -36.26 -88.87 19.51
CA ARG A 520 -35.62 -89.40 20.72
C ARG A 520 -36.43 -89.11 21.97
N GLU A 521 -36.98 -87.90 22.09
CA GLU A 521 -37.79 -87.49 23.24
C GLU A 521 -39.10 -88.28 23.28
N VAL A 522 -39.81 -88.40 22.16
CA VAL A 522 -41.06 -89.18 22.05
C VAL A 522 -40.79 -90.66 22.31
N LEU A 523 -39.72 -91.25 21.76
CA LEU A 523 -39.34 -92.64 22.07
C LEU A 523 -39.08 -92.84 23.56
N ALA A 524 -38.33 -91.94 24.21
CA ALA A 524 -38.07 -92.01 25.64
C ALA A 524 -39.35 -91.90 26.47
N GLN A 525 -40.28 -91.03 26.06
CA GLN A 525 -41.59 -90.90 26.72
C GLN A 525 -42.48 -92.14 26.49
N ILE A 526 -42.50 -92.72 25.28
CA ILE A 526 -43.20 -93.98 24.98
C ILE A 526 -42.64 -95.10 25.86
N GLU A 527 -41.31 -95.20 25.99
CA GLU A 527 -40.66 -96.20 26.81
C GLU A 527 -40.97 -96.01 28.31
N ASP A 528 -40.97 -94.77 28.83
CA ASP A 528 -41.41 -94.47 30.21
C ASP A 528 -42.85 -94.93 30.44
N LYS A 529 -43.77 -94.60 29.53
CA LYS A 529 -45.16 -95.07 29.61
C LYS A 529 -45.24 -96.59 29.56
N HIS A 530 -44.48 -97.23 28.67
CA HIS A 530 -44.44 -98.68 28.56
C HIS A 530 -43.92 -99.34 29.85
N ARG A 531 -42.90 -98.76 30.49
CA ARG A 531 -42.37 -99.23 31.79
C ARG A 531 -43.35 -99.06 32.95
N ARG A 532 -44.19 -98.02 32.92
CA ARG A 532 -45.20 -97.75 33.96
C ARG A 532 -46.46 -98.62 33.83
N LEU A 533 -46.75 -99.13 32.64
CA LEU A 533 -47.95 -99.95 32.37
C LEU A 533 -48.01 -101.26 33.20
N PRO A 534 -46.92 -102.03 33.41
CA PRO A 534 -46.90 -103.17 34.33
C PRO A 534 -47.24 -102.83 35.78
N GLU A 535 -46.93 -101.62 36.27
CA GLU A 535 -47.30 -101.22 37.64
C GLU A 535 -48.82 -101.05 37.78
N VAL A 536 -49.47 -100.53 36.73
CA VAL A 536 -50.94 -100.47 36.62
C VAL A 536 -51.54 -101.89 36.62
N ARG A 537 -50.88 -102.84 35.93
CA ARG A 537 -51.26 -104.26 35.93
C ARG A 537 -51.05 -104.94 37.28
N ALA A 538 -49.91 -104.74 37.94
CA ALA A 538 -49.58 -105.39 39.21
C ALA A 538 -50.50 -104.95 40.37
N ARG A 539 -50.93 -103.68 40.39
CA ARG A 539 -51.89 -103.16 41.38
C ARG A 539 -53.29 -103.78 41.27
N GLN A 540 -53.60 -104.45 40.16
CA GLN A 540 -54.82 -105.27 40.00
C GLN A 540 -54.85 -106.45 40.97
N GLY A 541 -53.71 -107.11 41.21
CA GLY A 541 -53.63 -108.30 42.05
C GLY A 541 -53.77 -108.03 43.56
N SER A 542 -53.64 -106.76 43.99
CA SER A 542 -53.52 -106.39 45.42
C SER A 542 -54.70 -105.58 45.96
N THR A 543 -55.56 -105.00 45.11
CA THR A 543 -56.58 -104.02 45.53
C THR A 543 -58.01 -104.53 45.35
N ALA A 544 -58.81 -104.57 46.43
CA ALA A 544 -60.23 -104.95 46.37
C ALA A 544 -61.17 -103.84 45.80
N ASN A 545 -60.63 -102.66 45.48
CA ASN A 545 -61.42 -101.51 45.02
C ASN A 545 -61.25 -101.28 43.52
N THR A 546 -62.28 -101.67 42.77
CA THR A 546 -62.36 -101.59 41.32
C THR A 546 -62.36 -100.15 40.80
N SER A 547 -62.99 -99.22 41.53
CA SER A 547 -63.07 -97.80 41.14
C SER A 547 -61.70 -97.11 41.11
N THR A 548 -60.80 -97.49 42.01
CA THR A 548 -59.44 -96.95 42.05
C THR A 548 -58.58 -97.39 40.87
N LEU A 549 -58.74 -98.63 40.38
CA LEU A 549 -58.02 -99.15 39.22
C LEU A 549 -58.52 -98.50 37.91
N GLN A 550 -59.84 -98.33 37.77
CA GLN A 550 -60.43 -97.62 36.62
C GLN A 550 -59.98 -96.15 36.56
N ARG A 551 -59.93 -95.46 37.70
CA ARG A 551 -59.44 -94.08 37.76
C ARG A 551 -57.95 -93.96 37.40
N LEU A 552 -57.13 -94.91 37.84
CA LEU A 552 -55.70 -94.96 37.50
C LEU A 552 -55.48 -95.23 36.01
N LEU A 553 -56.22 -96.18 35.42
CA LEU A 553 -56.18 -96.43 33.98
C LEU A 553 -56.64 -95.19 33.21
N HIS A 554 -57.75 -94.56 33.62
CA HIS A 554 -58.25 -93.35 32.98
C HIS A 554 -57.24 -92.19 33.04
N SER A 555 -56.54 -92.00 34.17
CA SER A 555 -55.47 -91.00 34.25
C SER A 555 -54.29 -91.33 33.34
N PHE A 556 -53.95 -92.61 33.19
CA PHE A 556 -52.88 -93.04 32.28
C PHE A 556 -53.28 -92.90 30.80
N GLU A 557 -54.55 -93.15 30.46
CA GLU A 557 -55.10 -92.89 29.14
C GLU A 557 -55.07 -91.39 28.80
N GLN A 558 -55.35 -90.51 29.77
CA GLN A 558 -55.20 -89.06 29.61
C GLN A 558 -53.74 -88.65 29.37
N ASP A 559 -52.80 -89.21 30.14
CA ASP A 559 -51.36 -89.00 29.94
C ASP A 559 -50.89 -89.40 28.52
N ILE A 560 -51.48 -90.46 27.95
CA ILE A 560 -51.19 -90.92 26.59
C ILE A 560 -51.76 -89.98 25.51
N GLN A 561 -52.83 -89.22 25.79
CA GLN A 561 -53.39 -88.29 24.81
C GLN A 561 -52.40 -87.20 24.38
N LEU A 562 -51.52 -86.76 25.29
CA LEU A 562 -50.46 -85.81 24.94
C LEU A 562 -49.46 -86.43 23.94
N LEU A 563 -49.10 -87.70 24.13
CA LEU A 563 -48.26 -88.45 23.19
C LEU A 563 -48.95 -88.63 21.83
N VAL A 564 -50.27 -88.82 21.78
CA VAL A 564 -51.02 -88.88 20.50
C VAL A 564 -50.77 -87.61 19.69
N THR A 565 -50.82 -86.43 20.33
CA THR A 565 -50.60 -85.16 19.64
C THR A 565 -49.16 -85.00 19.16
N GLN A 566 -48.17 -85.38 19.98
CA GLN A 566 -46.76 -85.32 19.61
C GLN A 566 -46.39 -86.28 18.48
N VAL A 567 -46.87 -87.54 18.53
CA VAL A 567 -46.64 -88.52 17.47
C VAL A 567 -47.24 -88.06 16.15
N ARG A 568 -48.46 -87.47 16.16
CA ARG A 568 -49.07 -86.90 14.94
C ARG A 568 -48.24 -85.75 14.37
N GLN A 569 -47.79 -84.82 15.21
CA GLN A 569 -46.93 -83.72 14.79
C GLN A 569 -45.60 -84.21 14.21
N LEU A 570 -45.04 -85.28 14.78
CA LEU A 570 -43.82 -85.91 14.30
C LEU A 570 -44.04 -86.56 12.92
N GLN A 571 -45.17 -87.24 12.71
CA GLN A 571 -45.52 -87.78 11.39
C GLN A 571 -45.71 -86.68 10.34
N GLU A 572 -46.38 -85.59 10.69
CA GLU A 572 -46.52 -84.42 9.82
C GLU A 572 -45.16 -83.79 9.49
N SER A 573 -44.28 -83.65 10.49
CA SER A 573 -42.92 -83.15 10.32
C SER A 573 -42.06 -84.07 9.46
N ALA A 574 -42.16 -85.40 9.64
CA ALA A 574 -41.48 -86.40 8.81
C ALA A 574 -41.97 -86.35 7.37
N ALA A 575 -43.28 -86.18 7.16
CA ALA A 575 -43.86 -86.02 5.83
C ALA A 575 -43.31 -84.76 5.15
N GLN A 576 -43.29 -83.62 5.84
CA GLN A 576 -42.72 -82.37 5.33
C GLN A 576 -41.22 -82.49 5.02
N LEU A 577 -40.42 -83.01 5.95
CA LEU A 577 -38.97 -83.16 5.75
C LEU A 577 -38.63 -84.10 4.59
N ARG A 578 -39.40 -85.17 4.36
CA ARG A 578 -39.22 -86.06 3.20
C ARG A 578 -39.58 -85.43 1.86
N THR A 579 -40.27 -84.29 1.84
CA THR A 579 -40.44 -83.52 0.59
C THR A 579 -39.21 -82.69 0.25
N VAL A 580 -38.40 -82.34 1.25
CA VAL A 580 -37.23 -81.45 1.11
C VAL A 580 -35.93 -82.25 1.01
N TYR A 581 -35.84 -83.40 1.70
CA TYR A 581 -34.68 -84.28 1.71
C TYR A 581 -34.90 -85.50 0.81
N ALA A 582 -33.81 -85.98 0.19
CA ALA A 582 -33.80 -87.16 -0.68
C ALA A 582 -32.65 -88.13 -0.31
N GLY A 583 -32.69 -89.34 -0.87
CA GLY A 583 -31.65 -90.37 -0.69
C GLY A 583 -31.53 -90.83 0.77
N GLU A 584 -30.29 -91.03 1.22
CA GLU A 584 -29.98 -91.56 2.56
C GLU A 584 -30.64 -90.73 3.69
N LYS A 585 -30.71 -89.40 3.56
CA LYS A 585 -31.36 -88.55 4.58
C LYS A 585 -32.87 -88.77 4.66
N ALA A 586 -33.55 -88.98 3.52
CA ALA A 586 -34.97 -89.27 3.51
C ALA A 586 -35.26 -90.66 4.10
N GLU A 587 -34.40 -91.63 3.81
CA GLU A 587 -34.46 -92.98 4.38
C GLU A 587 -34.25 -92.95 5.89
N THR A 588 -33.26 -92.22 6.40
CA THR A 588 -33.05 -92.10 7.85
C THR A 588 -34.24 -91.43 8.55
N ILE A 589 -34.84 -90.38 7.97
CA ILE A 589 -36.08 -89.77 8.48
C ILE A 589 -37.21 -90.82 8.56
N ALA A 590 -37.41 -91.58 7.48
CA ALA A 590 -38.46 -92.60 7.41
C ALA A 590 -38.24 -93.75 8.41
N CYS A 591 -36.98 -94.17 8.61
CA CYS A 591 -36.64 -95.19 9.60
C CYS A 591 -36.97 -94.74 11.03
N HIS A 592 -36.57 -93.52 11.42
CA HIS A 592 -36.88 -92.99 12.75
C HIS A 592 -38.39 -92.76 12.96
N GLU A 593 -39.10 -92.27 11.93
CA GLU A 593 -40.57 -92.17 11.97
C GLU A 593 -41.20 -93.56 12.18
N HIS A 594 -40.73 -94.58 11.43
CA HIS A 594 -41.24 -95.94 11.55
C HIS A 594 -40.98 -96.54 12.92
N GLU A 595 -39.80 -96.32 13.49
CA GLU A 595 -39.43 -96.77 14.84
C GLU A 595 -40.38 -96.17 15.90
N VAL A 596 -40.57 -94.84 15.89
CA VAL A 596 -41.53 -94.17 16.77
C VAL A 596 -42.93 -94.77 16.60
N MET A 597 -43.39 -94.96 15.37
CA MET A 597 -44.72 -95.51 15.07
C MET A 597 -44.88 -96.96 15.51
N GLN A 598 -43.83 -97.77 15.42
CA GLN A 598 -43.84 -99.15 15.89
C GLN A 598 -43.95 -99.19 17.41
N CYS A 599 -43.06 -98.50 18.14
CA CYS A 599 -43.09 -98.43 19.60
C CYS A 599 -44.42 -97.85 20.10
N TRP A 600 -44.96 -96.85 19.39
CA TRP A 600 -46.27 -96.27 19.69
C TRP A 600 -47.41 -97.29 19.54
N LYS A 601 -47.42 -98.06 18.45
CA LYS A 601 -48.43 -99.11 18.21
C LYS A 601 -48.36 -100.22 19.26
N GLU A 602 -47.14 -100.62 19.65
CA GLU A 602 -46.90 -101.61 20.70
C GLU A 602 -47.42 -101.11 22.05
N LEU A 603 -47.16 -99.85 22.40
CA LEU A 603 -47.70 -99.22 23.60
C LEU A 603 -49.24 -99.22 23.59
N LEU A 604 -49.86 -98.78 22.49
CA LEU A 604 -51.33 -98.76 22.36
C LEU A 604 -51.93 -100.17 22.50
N THR A 605 -51.31 -101.17 21.87
CA THR A 605 -51.75 -102.57 21.98
C THR A 605 -51.66 -103.06 23.42
N SER A 606 -50.55 -102.77 24.10
CA SER A 606 -50.36 -103.13 25.51
C SER A 606 -51.34 -102.40 26.44
N CYS A 607 -51.67 -101.14 26.14
CA CYS A 607 -52.68 -100.37 26.87
C CYS A 607 -54.08 -100.96 26.68
N GLU A 608 -54.44 -101.34 25.45
CA GLU A 608 -55.72 -101.97 25.13
C GLU A 608 -55.86 -103.34 25.83
N GLU A 609 -54.81 -104.15 25.83
CA GLU A 609 -54.78 -105.40 26.61
C GLU A 609 -54.93 -105.14 28.11
N CYS A 610 -54.25 -104.12 28.64
CA CYS A 610 -54.37 -103.74 30.05
C CYS A 610 -55.80 -103.30 30.38
N ARG A 611 -56.42 -102.50 29.50
CA ARG A 611 -57.80 -102.03 29.61
C ARG A 611 -58.77 -103.21 29.63
N LEU A 612 -58.65 -104.13 28.67
CA LEU A 612 -59.47 -105.34 28.59
C LEU A 612 -59.31 -106.24 29.82
N GLN A 613 -58.08 -106.40 30.33
CA GLN A 613 -57.83 -107.14 31.57
C GLN A 613 -58.49 -106.47 32.78
N ILE A 614 -58.35 -105.14 32.93
CA ILE A 614 -58.99 -104.38 34.02
C ILE A 614 -60.50 -104.47 33.92
N THR A 615 -61.10 -104.30 32.75
CA THR A 615 -62.56 -104.38 32.58
C THR A 615 -63.06 -105.80 32.85
N THR A 616 -62.36 -106.83 32.38
CA THR A 616 -62.75 -108.23 32.61
C THR A 616 -62.68 -108.60 34.09
N GLU A 617 -61.60 -108.23 34.80
CA GLU A 617 -61.50 -108.46 36.25
C GLU A 617 -62.46 -107.56 37.05
N THR A 618 -62.72 -106.33 36.58
CA THR A 618 -63.77 -105.45 37.13
C THR A 618 -65.14 -106.10 37.04
N ASP A 619 -65.51 -106.60 35.86
CA ASP A 619 -66.80 -107.24 35.62
C ASP A 619 -66.93 -108.54 36.41
N LYS A 620 -65.84 -109.30 36.51
CA LYS A 620 -65.76 -110.50 37.37
C LYS A 620 -65.93 -110.15 38.85
N LEU A 621 -65.23 -109.14 39.37
CA LEU A 621 -65.39 -108.69 40.77
C LEU A 621 -66.77 -108.10 41.03
N ARG A 622 -67.35 -107.35 40.08
CA ARG A 622 -68.73 -106.86 40.13
C ARG A 622 -69.72 -108.03 40.14
N PHE A 623 -69.52 -109.04 39.29
CA PHE A 623 -70.33 -110.25 39.26
C PHE A 623 -70.23 -111.06 40.55
N PHE A 624 -69.02 -111.30 41.08
CA PHE A 624 -68.83 -111.95 42.37
C PHE A 624 -69.38 -111.11 43.53
N GLY A 625 -69.32 -109.78 43.43
CA GLY A 625 -69.99 -108.85 44.33
C GLY A 625 -71.50 -109.03 44.30
N MET A 626 -72.11 -109.00 43.11
CA MET A 626 -73.53 -109.27 42.91
C MET A 626 -73.93 -110.66 43.41
N VAL A 627 -73.15 -111.71 43.12
CA VAL A 627 -73.39 -113.07 43.60
C VAL A 627 -73.27 -113.14 45.11
N ARG A 628 -72.27 -112.49 45.73
CA ARG A 628 -72.15 -112.40 47.19
C ARG A 628 -73.33 -111.62 47.78
N ASP A 629 -73.77 -110.54 47.17
CA ASP A 629 -74.92 -109.77 47.63
C ASP A 629 -76.22 -110.58 47.47
N GLN A 630 -76.33 -111.39 46.40
CA GLN A 630 -77.44 -112.29 46.15
C GLN A 630 -77.42 -113.50 47.07
N ILE A 631 -76.25 -114.04 47.41
CA ILE A 631 -76.05 -115.08 48.45
C ILE A 631 -76.33 -114.50 49.82
N MET A 632 -75.86 -113.30 50.16
CA MET A 632 -76.17 -112.62 51.43
C MET A 632 -77.66 -112.30 51.53
N TRP A 633 -78.30 -111.92 50.41
CA TRP A 633 -79.76 -111.76 50.34
C TRP A 633 -80.48 -113.11 50.46
N MET A 634 -80.02 -114.16 49.78
CA MET A 634 -80.56 -115.52 49.89
C MET A 634 -80.39 -116.07 51.30
N ASP A 635 -79.23 -115.93 51.93
CA ASP A 635 -78.95 -116.31 53.32
C ASP A 635 -79.76 -115.47 54.30
N SER A 636 -79.97 -114.18 54.02
CA SER A 636 -80.88 -113.32 54.78
C SER A 636 -82.34 -113.81 54.67
N ILE A 637 -82.79 -114.18 53.46
CA ILE A 637 -84.11 -114.75 53.20
C ILE A 637 -84.24 -116.15 53.82
N ILE A 638 -83.20 -116.99 53.75
CA ILE A 638 -83.15 -118.34 54.35
C ILE A 638 -83.14 -118.24 55.87
N CYS A 639 -82.40 -117.29 56.47
CA CYS A 639 -82.51 -116.96 57.89
C CYS A 639 -83.94 -116.51 58.23
N GLN A 640 -84.55 -115.63 57.42
CA GLN A 640 -85.96 -115.22 57.60
C GLN A 640 -86.96 -116.39 57.45
N ILE A 641 -86.65 -117.42 56.65
CA ILE A 641 -87.51 -118.60 56.46
C ILE A 641 -87.25 -119.68 57.54
N GLY A 642 -86.02 -119.81 58.03
CA GLY A 642 -85.58 -120.83 59.00
C GLY A 642 -85.86 -120.47 60.46
N THR A 643 -85.85 -119.18 60.80
CA THR A 643 -86.55 -118.68 61.99
C THR A 643 -87.99 -118.44 61.59
N GLY A 644 -88.98 -119.10 62.20
CA GLY A 644 -90.40 -118.98 61.82
C GLY A 644 -91.01 -117.59 62.06
N GLU A 645 -90.53 -116.56 61.37
CA GLU A 645 -91.14 -115.25 61.26
C GLU A 645 -91.63 -115.04 59.83
N LYS A 646 -92.85 -114.50 59.72
CA LYS A 646 -93.45 -114.13 58.44
C LYS A 646 -92.47 -113.28 57.61
N PRO A 647 -92.31 -113.56 56.29
CA PRO A 647 -91.60 -112.63 55.41
C PRO A 647 -92.31 -111.27 55.45
N ARG A 648 -91.57 -110.24 55.89
CA ARG A 648 -91.91 -108.87 55.54
C ARG A 648 -91.76 -108.76 54.03
N TYR A 649 -92.88 -108.86 53.32
CA TYR A 649 -93.02 -108.30 51.99
C TYR A 649 -92.68 -106.81 52.06
N LEU A 650 -91.45 -106.44 51.70
CA LEU A 650 -91.14 -105.17 51.03
C LEU A 650 -89.84 -105.36 50.22
N PHE A 651 -89.98 -105.89 48.99
CA PHE A 651 -89.24 -105.31 47.88
C PHE A 651 -89.99 -104.06 47.45
N THR A 652 -89.34 -102.89 47.47
CA THR A 652 -88.91 -102.26 46.22
C THR A 652 -87.96 -101.10 46.48
N HIS A 653 -86.97 -101.06 45.60
CA HIS A 653 -85.79 -100.23 45.49
C HIS A 653 -86.01 -98.70 45.49
N PRO A 654 -84.99 -97.93 45.89
CA PRO A 654 -84.70 -96.62 45.34
C PRO A 654 -84.02 -96.74 43.96
N MET A 655 -84.27 -95.76 43.08
CA MET A 655 -83.33 -95.44 41.99
C MET A 655 -82.01 -94.93 42.55
#